data_AF-A0A2G5SZ94-F1
#
_entry.id   AF-A0A2G5SZ94-F1
#
_cell.length_a   1.000
_cell.length_b   1.000
_cell.length_c   1.000
_cell.angle_alpha   90.00
_cell.angle_beta   90.00
_cell.angle_gamma   90.00
#
_symmetry.space_group_name_H-M   'P 1'
#
loop_
_entity.id
_entity.type
_entity.pdbx_description
1 polymer ?
#
loop_
_entity_poly.entity_id
_entity_poly.type
_entity_poly.pdbx_seq_one_letter_code
_entity_poly.pdbx_strand_id
1 'polypeptide(L)'
;MNIPPLSTLGLRETVLNRATEKPKLINVEQKMLEKIITPKLNKSENETDVFLFNNKMLFKADLRDFELSEDNIRKINMLEVHSLKINCEANQFRDKHHYKIIRLLKDCLNSRSRETLTHLTIEGSAPFQATWFRDILELFPNLKSFVREKAFLLFFPSLPLLAHTQLVCLDLSNNRMKSLKGVSQLHSLEILVMRNTQFENASDYDDLFLLSKLQFLDVSRATILDENACHTLAHLVERGRSMVSLEHIDCANLNINYRVLATLLSLNPAIKSIVLFGSLIHDALDPNVKVLAAFDLKSSVSLLDHYYSLSRETMVQDVLMKIREFLNTSNLAEDVVDQSATMLIFIMKATRVSKTMELILDCLANICRQHLGKISSTNKYEMIAFLVKSNLKPKESFCYIISQTELLDMPGVDKDLLFRKSLERIIYMCGSGSADLQEFNAIVTMMECSIESALANVSDAIREKLTFRGLSLKLGMILHRFCLLLDVVAEAEEMVNRYLTLLRTIHETIGWQTLLIQWLFVSLPGTLNHTLTAWGILEMLHIALPHMDRDVIQKKATFDLALVLLKLVFQDYSYFEDNDVSYENGVSYFAMFLLSRMFHPRMLKRWKRDLVSITTNYVESFEYERFFIMWLNEKSNGIDWCEVSSCRKAVAMTFKMLKFDQIRIAKMDDVFWKNERGLEHHWAYGISKLAIYISSFVIFLSLVYYFTSGFAQFVNLG
;
A
#
# COMPACT_ATOMS: atom_id res chain seq x y z
N MET A 1 16.08 -3.22 36.75
CA MET A 1 16.73 -1.94 36.47
C MET A 1 15.70 -1.03 35.84
N ASN A 2 15.37 0.10 36.45
CA ASN A 2 14.41 1.07 35.90
C ASN A 2 15.03 1.74 34.67
N ILE A 3 14.46 1.50 33.49
CA ILE A 3 14.87 2.12 32.23
C ILE A 3 14.39 3.58 32.27
N PRO A 4 15.27 4.59 32.24
CA PRO A 4 14.84 5.98 32.14
C PRO A 4 14.24 6.23 30.74
N PRO A 5 13.25 7.15 30.61
CA PRO A 5 12.65 7.46 29.32
C PRO A 5 13.71 7.93 28.31
N LEU A 6 13.58 7.50 27.06
CA LEU A 6 14.55 7.66 25.95
C LEU A 6 14.91 9.11 25.52
N SER A 7 14.65 10.14 26.32
CA SER A 7 14.77 11.57 25.94
C SER A 7 15.93 12.34 26.59
N THR A 8 17.08 11.71 26.87
CA THR A 8 18.25 12.37 27.51
C THR A 8 19.32 12.89 26.55
N LEU A 9 18.95 13.43 25.38
CA LEU A 9 19.87 14.26 24.58
C LEU A 9 19.68 15.73 24.95
N GLY A 10 20.74 16.36 25.46
CA GLY A 10 20.80 17.76 25.90
C GLY A 10 20.61 18.83 24.82
N LEU A 11 20.20 18.46 23.60
CA LEU A 11 19.83 19.36 22.48
C LEU A 11 18.46 20.06 22.69
N ARG A 12 18.04 20.19 23.96
CA ARG A 12 16.65 20.27 24.42
C ARG A 12 15.95 21.62 24.22
N GLU A 13 16.65 22.68 23.82
CA GLU A 13 16.01 23.99 23.56
C GLU A 13 16.14 24.44 22.10
N THR A 14 17.31 24.39 21.48
CA THR A 14 17.50 24.99 20.14
C THR A 14 17.01 24.11 19.00
N VAL A 15 17.17 22.78 19.11
CA VAL A 15 16.65 21.80 18.15
C VAL A 15 15.25 21.34 18.54
N LEU A 16 14.99 21.19 19.84
CA LEU A 16 13.67 20.77 20.34
C LEU A 16 12.56 21.80 20.11
N ASN A 17 12.83 23.11 20.10
CA ASN A 17 11.81 24.10 19.70
C ASN A 17 11.34 23.94 18.24
N ARG A 18 12.04 23.17 17.39
CA ARG A 18 11.53 22.71 16.09
C ARG A 18 10.65 21.46 16.16
N ALA A 19 10.81 20.61 17.19
CA ALA A 19 10.20 19.27 17.26
C ALA A 19 9.12 19.10 18.35
N THR A 20 9.15 19.85 19.45
CA THR A 20 8.24 19.68 20.61
C THR A 20 7.14 20.72 20.75
N GLU A 21 7.09 21.74 19.90
CA GLU A 21 5.87 22.53 19.80
C GLU A 21 4.75 21.66 19.22
N LYS A 22 3.61 21.59 19.93
CA LYS A 22 2.48 20.74 19.56
C LYS A 22 2.24 20.83 18.05
N PRO A 23 2.26 19.71 17.30
CA PRO A 23 1.91 19.69 15.87
C PRO A 23 0.58 20.39 15.57
N LYS A 24 -0.30 20.50 16.58
CA LYS A 24 -1.54 21.28 16.55
C LYS A 24 -1.31 22.80 16.36
N LEU A 25 -0.32 23.42 17.01
CA LEU A 25 -0.07 24.87 16.94
C LEU A 25 0.48 25.26 15.56
N ILE A 26 1.49 24.53 15.07
CA ILE A 26 2.04 24.70 13.71
C ILE A 26 0.95 24.52 12.65
N ASN A 27 0.03 23.56 12.86
CA ASN A 27 -1.10 23.34 11.95
C ASN A 27 -2.11 24.48 11.97
N VAL A 28 -2.27 25.18 13.10
CA VAL A 28 -3.16 26.33 13.19
C VAL A 28 -2.53 27.54 12.47
N GLU A 29 -1.26 27.84 12.72
CA GLU A 29 -0.56 28.96 12.08
C GLU A 29 -0.45 28.78 10.56
N GLN A 30 -0.11 27.58 10.08
CA GLN A 30 -0.02 27.30 8.64
C GLN A 30 -1.40 27.41 7.97
N LYS A 31 -2.48 26.94 8.62
CA LYS A 31 -3.84 27.10 8.10
C LYS A 31 -4.29 28.55 8.09
N MET A 32 -3.87 29.36 9.07
CA MET A 32 -4.11 30.81 9.04
C MET A 32 -3.40 31.44 7.84
N LEU A 33 -2.14 31.08 7.61
CA LEU A 33 -1.35 31.56 6.47
C LEU A 33 -1.99 31.17 5.12
N GLU A 34 -2.43 29.91 4.98
CA GLU A 34 -3.16 29.44 3.80
C GLU A 34 -4.44 30.26 3.56
N LYS A 35 -5.23 30.53 4.62
CA LYS A 35 -6.43 31.38 4.53
C LYS A 35 -6.11 32.81 4.10
N ILE A 36 -5.02 33.40 4.62
CA ILE A 36 -4.59 34.76 4.27
C ILE A 36 -4.16 34.83 2.80
N ILE A 37 -3.36 33.86 2.35
CA ILE A 37 -2.76 33.85 1.01
C ILE A 37 -3.76 33.41 -0.07
N THR A 38 -4.57 32.40 0.23
CA THR A 38 -5.59 31.86 -0.69
C THR A 38 -7.00 32.16 -0.16
N PRO A 39 -7.51 33.40 -0.28
CA PRO A 39 -8.90 33.67 0.03
C PRO A 39 -9.75 32.88 -0.97
N LYS A 40 -10.28 31.72 -0.55
CA LYS A 40 -11.29 31.04 -1.34
C LYS A 40 -12.46 32.02 -1.51
N LEU A 41 -12.87 32.24 -2.75
CA LEU A 41 -14.05 32.99 -3.16
C LEU A 41 -15.36 32.28 -2.73
N ASN A 42 -15.47 31.88 -1.47
CA ASN A 42 -16.71 31.37 -0.91
C ASN A 42 -17.42 32.52 -0.17
N LYS A 43 -18.49 33.03 -0.78
CA LYS A 43 -19.29 34.19 -0.33
C LYS A 43 -20.05 34.01 1.00
N SER A 44 -19.62 33.13 1.89
CA SER A 44 -20.35 32.88 3.16
C SER A 44 -19.45 32.40 4.29
N GLU A 45 -18.43 33.18 4.67
CA GLU A 45 -17.64 32.91 5.87
C GLU A 45 -17.99 33.88 7.01
N ASN A 46 -18.22 33.26 8.19
CA ASN A 46 -18.74 33.85 9.42
C ASN A 46 -17.77 34.85 10.07
N GLU A 47 -18.31 35.81 10.85
CA GLU A 47 -17.58 36.84 11.63
C GLU A 47 -16.41 36.33 12.50
N THR A 48 -16.36 35.03 12.82
CA THR A 48 -15.24 34.39 13.53
C THR A 48 -13.92 34.41 12.76
N ASP A 49 -13.93 34.42 11.42
CA ASP A 49 -12.68 34.52 10.64
C ASP A 49 -12.07 35.93 10.74
N VAL A 50 -12.89 36.98 10.86
CA VAL A 50 -12.45 38.38 11.03
C VAL A 50 -11.74 38.60 12.38
N PHE A 51 -12.15 37.88 13.43
CA PHE A 51 -11.53 38.00 14.75
C PHE A 51 -10.10 37.42 14.81
N LEU A 52 -9.77 36.47 13.94
CA LEU A 52 -8.42 35.90 13.84
C LEU A 52 -7.43 36.82 13.10
N PHE A 53 -7.91 37.68 12.20
CA PHE A 53 -7.08 38.68 11.51
C PHE A 53 -6.57 39.81 12.43
N ASN A 54 -7.21 40.03 13.59
CA ASN A 54 -6.82 41.09 14.51
C ASN A 54 -5.62 40.72 15.41
N ASN A 55 -5.27 39.44 15.52
CA ASN A 55 -4.03 39.02 16.19
C ASN A 55 -2.89 38.99 15.18
N LYS A 56 -2.23 40.14 14.98
CA LYS A 56 -1.13 40.39 14.03
C LYS A 56 0.17 39.56 14.26
N MET A 57 0.18 38.59 15.16
CA MET A 57 1.34 37.75 15.44
C MET A 57 1.20 36.39 14.78
N LEU A 58 1.95 36.17 13.70
CA LEU A 58 2.12 34.85 13.10
C LEU A 58 3.54 34.39 13.42
N PHE A 59 3.72 33.48 14.39
CA PHE A 59 5.06 33.18 14.88
C PHE A 59 5.91 32.49 13.81
N LYS A 60 5.29 31.66 12.96
CA LYS A 60 5.98 30.89 11.90
C LYS A 60 5.25 31.00 10.56
N ALA A 61 5.97 31.39 9.51
CA ALA A 61 5.50 31.42 8.14
C ALA A 61 6.31 30.45 7.26
N ASP A 62 5.65 29.46 6.64
CA ASP A 62 6.26 28.60 5.62
C ASP A 62 5.68 28.94 4.24
N LEU A 63 6.48 29.62 3.43
CA LEU A 63 6.13 30.14 2.11
C LEU A 63 6.73 29.32 0.97
N ARG A 64 7.28 28.13 1.24
CA ARG A 64 8.00 27.36 0.21
C ARG A 64 7.13 26.87 -0.95
N ASP A 65 5.86 26.56 -0.63
CA ASP A 65 4.88 26.04 -1.58
C ASP A 65 3.94 27.13 -2.13
N PHE A 66 4.20 28.40 -1.82
CA PHE A 66 3.34 29.52 -2.21
C PHE A 66 3.95 30.31 -3.36
N GLU A 67 3.09 30.72 -4.31
CA GLU A 67 3.47 31.70 -5.31
C GLU A 67 3.61 33.08 -4.65
N LEU A 68 4.81 33.67 -4.73
CA LEU A 68 5.12 34.97 -4.16
C LEU A 68 4.66 36.11 -5.07
N SER A 69 3.35 36.21 -5.32
CA SER A 69 2.75 37.35 -6.04
C SER A 69 2.89 38.65 -5.24
N GLU A 70 2.79 39.80 -5.90
CA GLU A 70 2.88 41.11 -5.22
C GLU A 70 1.79 41.27 -4.13
N ASP A 71 0.59 40.77 -4.37
CA ASP A 71 -0.51 40.78 -3.40
C ASP A 71 -0.20 39.91 -2.17
N ASN A 72 0.34 38.69 -2.39
CA ASN A 72 0.73 37.80 -1.31
C ASN A 72 1.87 38.41 -0.48
N ILE A 73 2.85 39.03 -1.12
CA ILE A 73 3.96 39.73 -0.45
C ILE A 73 3.43 40.87 0.42
N ARG A 74 2.51 41.69 -0.07
CA ARG A 74 1.88 42.76 0.71
C ARG A 74 1.15 42.21 1.94
N LYS A 75 0.40 41.11 1.78
CA LYS A 75 -0.29 40.46 2.90
C LYS A 75 0.68 39.92 3.95
N ILE A 76 1.76 39.25 3.54
CA ILE A 76 2.79 38.73 4.44
C ILE A 76 3.50 39.90 5.15
N ASN A 77 3.76 41.00 4.46
CA ASN A 77 4.40 42.18 5.04
C ASN A 77 3.59 42.76 6.20
N MET A 78 2.27 42.56 6.24
CA MET A 78 1.42 43.03 7.35
C MET A 78 1.52 42.15 8.62
N LEU A 79 2.19 40.99 8.55
CA LEU A 79 2.30 40.04 9.66
C LEU A 79 3.62 40.21 10.43
N GLU A 80 3.56 40.02 11.75
CA GLU A 80 4.75 39.93 12.61
C GLU A 80 5.29 38.50 12.62
N VAL A 81 6.36 38.25 11.87
CA VAL A 81 6.94 36.92 11.63
C VAL A 81 8.23 36.74 12.43
N HIS A 82 8.32 35.66 13.22
CA HIS A 82 9.51 35.33 14.01
C HIS A 82 10.35 34.20 13.39
N SER A 83 9.72 33.35 12.58
CA SER A 83 10.37 32.30 11.80
C SER A 83 9.83 32.30 10.38
N LEU A 84 10.71 32.37 9.39
CA LEU A 84 10.35 32.38 7.97
C LEU A 84 11.03 31.23 7.23
N LYS A 85 10.26 30.47 6.45
CA LYS A 85 10.78 29.63 5.37
C LYS A 85 10.28 30.16 4.04
N ILE A 86 11.16 30.33 3.07
CA ILE A 86 10.81 30.93 1.78
C ILE A 86 11.53 30.23 0.64
N ASN A 87 10.81 29.96 -0.45
CA ASN A 87 11.41 29.50 -1.71
C ASN A 87 11.62 30.73 -2.60
N CYS A 88 12.87 31.02 -2.94
CA CYS A 88 13.24 32.20 -3.72
C CYS A 88 13.17 31.97 -5.24
N GLU A 89 12.66 30.84 -5.72
CA GLU A 89 12.63 30.53 -7.17
C GLU A 89 11.66 31.40 -7.99
N ALA A 90 10.92 32.31 -7.36
CA ALA A 90 10.05 33.27 -8.03
C ALA A 90 10.82 34.17 -9.03
N ASN A 91 10.44 34.08 -10.31
CA ASN A 91 11.13 34.74 -11.44
C ASN A 91 11.27 36.26 -11.29
N GLN A 92 10.34 36.94 -10.61
CA GLN A 92 10.33 38.40 -10.51
C GLN A 92 11.47 38.99 -9.67
N PHE A 93 12.12 38.19 -8.82
CA PHE A 93 13.27 38.63 -8.01
C PHE A 93 14.62 38.16 -8.57
N ARG A 94 14.61 37.60 -9.78
CA ARG A 94 15.80 37.13 -10.48
C ARG A 94 16.26 38.21 -11.46
N ASP A 95 17.54 38.60 -11.39
CA ASP A 95 18.19 39.28 -12.50
C ASP A 95 18.80 38.24 -13.47
N LYS A 96 19.54 38.67 -14.50
CA LYS A 96 20.11 37.74 -15.49
C LYS A 96 20.97 36.62 -14.85
N HIS A 97 21.53 36.84 -13.66
CA HIS A 97 22.51 35.94 -13.06
C HIS A 97 22.27 35.60 -11.58
N HIS A 98 21.52 36.39 -10.81
CA HIS A 98 21.37 36.25 -9.37
C HIS A 98 19.95 36.55 -8.86
N TYR A 99 19.59 35.97 -7.72
CA TYR A 99 18.40 36.41 -6.97
C TYR A 99 18.71 37.63 -6.10
N LYS A 100 17.84 38.64 -6.17
CA LYS A 100 17.84 39.81 -5.27
C LYS A 100 17.16 39.46 -3.94
N ILE A 101 17.69 38.44 -3.24
CA ILE A 101 17.09 37.88 -2.02
C ILE A 101 16.85 38.93 -0.94
N ILE A 102 17.75 39.90 -0.77
CA ILE A 102 17.61 40.98 0.20
C ILE A 102 16.39 41.87 -0.11
N ARG A 103 16.13 42.13 -1.40
CA ARG A 103 14.95 42.88 -1.81
C ARG A 103 13.68 42.09 -1.54
N LEU A 104 13.65 40.81 -1.94
CA LEU A 104 12.53 39.92 -1.66
C LEU A 104 12.19 39.89 -0.15
N LEU A 105 13.20 39.72 0.70
CA LEU A 105 13.00 39.66 2.15
C LEU A 105 12.52 41.00 2.74
N LYS A 106 13.01 42.13 2.24
CA LYS A 106 12.50 43.47 2.61
C LYS A 106 11.07 43.70 2.18
N ASP A 107 10.70 43.20 1.00
CA ASP A 107 9.35 43.33 0.46
C ASP A 107 8.38 42.40 1.24
N CYS A 108 8.83 41.20 1.64
CA CYS A 108 8.03 40.24 2.42
C CYS A 108 7.88 40.58 3.90
N LEU A 109 8.85 41.27 4.52
CA LEU A 109 8.89 41.46 5.98
C LEU A 109 8.86 42.94 6.36
N ASN A 110 7.91 43.32 7.23
CA ASN A 110 7.92 44.65 7.85
C ASN A 110 9.14 44.86 8.76
N SER A 111 9.36 46.09 9.21
CA SER A 111 10.49 46.44 10.09
C SER A 111 10.50 45.64 11.39
N ARG A 112 9.35 45.44 12.03
CA ARG A 112 9.25 44.69 13.28
C ARG A 112 9.63 43.22 13.10
N SER A 113 9.10 42.57 12.06
CA SER A 113 9.47 41.19 11.70
C SER A 113 10.97 41.08 11.47
N ARG A 114 11.59 42.04 10.77
CA ARG A 114 13.05 42.03 10.54
C ARG A 114 13.86 42.14 11.83
N GLU A 115 13.38 42.91 12.80
CA GLU A 115 13.99 43.02 14.12
C GLU A 115 13.79 41.76 14.97
N THR A 116 12.62 41.09 14.89
CA THR A 116 12.28 39.95 15.75
C THR A 116 12.56 38.58 15.12
N LEU A 117 12.93 38.51 13.84
CA LEU A 117 13.17 37.24 13.14
C LEU A 117 14.36 36.50 13.78
N THR A 118 14.11 35.29 14.24
CA THR A 118 15.11 34.42 14.88
C THR A 118 15.48 33.22 14.02
N HIS A 119 14.59 32.80 13.11
CA HIS A 119 14.80 31.66 12.23
C HIS A 119 14.50 32.01 10.78
N LEU A 120 15.45 31.71 9.89
CA LEU A 120 15.29 31.92 8.46
C LEU A 120 15.75 30.68 7.67
N THR A 121 14.88 30.16 6.81
CA THR A 121 15.21 29.12 5.84
C THR A 121 14.95 29.64 4.44
N ILE A 122 15.97 29.56 3.59
CA ILE A 122 15.87 30.00 2.19
C ILE A 122 16.16 28.80 1.28
N GLU A 123 15.18 28.44 0.48
CA GLU A 123 15.29 27.43 -0.57
C GLU A 123 15.45 28.11 -1.94
N GLY A 124 16.26 27.50 -2.81
CA GLY A 124 16.36 27.90 -4.22
C GLY A 124 17.71 27.58 -4.83
N SER A 125 17.71 27.28 -6.13
CA SER A 125 18.88 26.74 -6.84
C SER A 125 19.93 27.78 -7.27
N ALA A 126 19.51 29.01 -7.56
CA ALA A 126 20.43 30.00 -8.15
C ALA A 126 21.38 30.63 -7.11
N PRO A 127 22.57 31.05 -7.56
CA PRO A 127 23.52 31.73 -6.68
C PRO A 127 23.00 33.10 -6.24
N PHE A 128 23.43 33.51 -5.04
CA PHE A 128 23.19 34.85 -4.52
C PHE A 128 24.39 35.76 -4.81
N GLN A 129 24.16 37.07 -4.72
CA GLN A 129 25.23 38.06 -4.81
C GLN A 129 26.28 37.83 -3.72
N ALA A 130 27.56 38.07 -3.98
CA ALA A 130 28.66 37.71 -3.07
C ALA A 130 28.49 38.21 -1.60
N THR A 131 27.76 39.29 -1.38
CA THR A 131 27.54 39.90 -0.05
C THR A 131 26.30 39.39 0.68
N TRP A 132 25.55 38.46 0.09
CA TRP A 132 24.21 38.08 0.53
C TRP A 132 24.12 37.72 2.01
N PHE A 133 25.09 36.97 2.55
CA PHE A 133 25.02 36.48 3.92
C PHE A 133 25.25 37.61 4.93
N ARG A 134 26.22 38.50 4.65
CA ARG A 134 26.41 39.73 5.41
C ARG A 134 25.13 40.56 5.40
N ASP A 135 24.56 40.77 4.21
CA ASP A 135 23.38 41.61 4.07
C ASP A 135 22.14 40.98 4.77
N ILE A 136 22.06 39.64 4.87
CA ILE A 136 21.06 38.92 5.69
C ILE A 136 21.30 39.18 7.18
N LEU A 137 22.53 39.03 7.68
CA LEU A 137 22.83 39.23 9.09
C LEU A 137 22.61 40.68 9.53
N GLU A 138 22.89 41.64 8.65
CA GLU A 138 22.55 43.05 8.87
C GLU A 138 21.03 43.30 8.85
N LEU A 139 20.30 42.58 7.99
CA LEU A 139 18.85 42.70 7.90
C LEU A 139 18.12 42.10 9.12
N PHE A 140 18.70 41.08 9.74
CA PHE A 140 18.12 40.32 10.86
C PHE A 140 19.09 40.23 12.04
N PRO A 141 19.20 41.30 12.85
CA PRO A 141 20.20 41.35 13.92
C PRO A 141 20.00 40.29 15.02
N ASN A 142 18.78 39.77 15.19
CA ASN A 142 18.44 38.74 16.18
C ASN A 142 18.36 37.32 15.59
N LEU A 143 18.92 37.10 14.39
CA LEU A 143 18.89 35.80 13.73
C LEU A 143 19.74 34.78 14.48
N LYS A 144 19.10 33.71 14.97
CA LYS A 144 19.72 32.61 15.71
C LYS A 144 19.94 31.36 14.87
N SER A 145 19.09 31.13 13.87
CA SER A 145 19.19 29.98 12.97
C SER A 145 19.05 30.40 11.52
N PHE A 146 20.01 29.99 10.71
CA PHE A 146 19.99 30.23 9.28
C PHE A 146 20.20 28.92 8.52
N VAL A 147 19.30 28.65 7.58
CA VAL A 147 19.33 27.45 6.74
C VAL A 147 19.31 27.87 5.27
N ARG A 148 20.30 27.42 4.51
CA ARG A 148 20.33 27.61 3.06
C ARG A 148 20.28 26.27 2.34
N GLU A 149 19.15 25.98 1.71
CA GLU A 149 18.94 24.73 0.98
C GLU A 149 19.16 24.89 -0.52
N LYS A 150 19.80 23.89 -1.13
CA LYS A 150 19.96 23.71 -2.59
C LYS A 150 20.76 24.82 -3.30
N ALA A 151 21.67 25.53 -2.63
CA ALA A 151 22.36 26.65 -3.26
C ALA A 151 23.66 26.26 -3.97
N PHE A 152 23.91 26.89 -5.11
CA PHE A 152 25.24 26.91 -5.70
C PHE A 152 26.10 28.00 -5.01
N LEU A 153 26.74 27.65 -3.89
CA LEU A 153 27.73 28.51 -3.24
C LEU A 153 29.12 28.01 -3.59
N LEU A 154 30.01 28.86 -4.10
CA LEU A 154 31.41 28.48 -4.33
C LEU A 154 32.28 28.74 -3.10
N PHE A 155 31.96 29.77 -2.31
CA PHE A 155 32.76 30.18 -1.15
C PHE A 155 31.87 30.68 -0.02
N PHE A 156 32.32 30.50 1.22
CA PHE A 156 31.73 31.19 2.35
C PHE A 156 32.02 32.70 2.23
N PRO A 157 31.00 33.57 2.29
CA PRO A 157 31.19 35.00 2.13
C PRO A 157 31.94 35.59 3.34
N SER A 158 32.81 36.56 3.10
CA SER A 158 33.50 37.26 4.18
C SER A 158 32.51 38.05 5.03
N LEU A 159 32.54 37.83 6.36
CA LEU A 159 31.77 38.65 7.29
C LEU A 159 32.63 39.85 7.72
N PRO A 160 32.02 41.03 7.93
CA PRO A 160 32.70 42.15 8.52
C PRO A 160 33.10 41.83 9.97
N LEU A 161 34.28 42.28 10.41
CA LEU A 161 34.82 42.06 11.77
C LEU A 161 33.87 42.49 12.91
N LEU A 162 32.86 43.31 12.64
CA LEU A 162 31.98 43.93 13.63
C LEU A 162 30.58 43.30 13.71
N ALA A 163 30.28 42.28 12.90
CA ALA A 163 29.00 41.58 12.99
C ALA A 163 28.94 40.84 14.33
N HIS A 164 28.29 41.43 15.33
CA HIS A 164 27.92 40.76 16.57
C HIS A 164 26.77 39.81 16.24
N THR A 165 27.10 38.71 15.59
CA THR A 165 26.13 37.71 15.18
C THR A 165 25.81 36.78 16.35
N GLN A 166 24.52 36.69 16.67
CA GLN A 166 23.96 35.73 17.63
C GLN A 166 23.59 34.41 16.95
N LEU A 167 24.16 34.13 15.76
CA LEU A 167 23.85 32.92 15.02
C LEU A 167 24.40 31.70 15.75
N VAL A 168 23.49 30.85 16.23
CA VAL A 168 23.75 29.63 16.98
C VAL A 168 23.74 28.41 16.06
N CYS A 169 22.89 28.42 15.04
CA CYS A 169 22.67 27.30 14.13
C CYS A 169 22.82 27.73 12.67
N LEU A 170 23.69 27.04 11.93
CA LEU A 170 23.94 27.26 10.52
C LEU A 170 23.85 25.94 9.76
N ASP A 171 22.96 25.88 8.77
CA ASP A 171 22.84 24.74 7.86
C ASP A 171 23.24 25.16 6.43
N LEU A 172 24.37 24.61 5.99
CA LEU A 172 24.99 24.77 4.68
C LEU A 172 24.87 23.48 3.84
N SER A 173 23.92 22.60 4.15
CA SER A 173 23.74 21.33 3.42
C SER A 173 23.49 21.52 1.92
N ASN A 174 23.92 20.56 1.11
CA ASN A 174 23.69 20.48 -0.33
C ASN A 174 24.24 21.68 -1.11
N ASN A 175 25.28 22.33 -0.58
CA ASN A 175 25.96 23.42 -1.26
C ASN A 175 27.29 22.94 -1.84
N ARG A 176 27.65 23.43 -3.03
CA ARG A 176 28.93 23.13 -3.71
C ARG A 176 30.08 24.02 -3.24
N MET A 177 30.09 24.32 -1.93
CA MET A 177 31.07 25.20 -1.33
C MET A 177 32.45 24.58 -1.43
N LYS A 178 33.47 25.40 -1.75
CA LYS A 178 34.86 24.95 -1.87
C LYS A 178 35.67 25.10 -0.59
N SER A 179 35.25 25.99 0.33
CA SER A 179 35.99 26.29 1.56
C SER A 179 35.10 26.88 2.64
N LEU A 180 35.40 26.57 3.92
CA LEU A 180 34.76 27.16 5.10
C LEU A 180 35.45 28.42 5.61
N LYS A 181 36.47 28.92 4.92
CA LYS A 181 37.18 30.12 5.33
C LYS A 181 36.23 31.29 5.62
N GLY A 182 36.31 31.84 6.82
CA GLY A 182 35.42 32.89 7.35
C GLY A 182 34.35 32.38 8.31
N VAL A 183 34.04 31.07 8.37
CA VAL A 183 33.02 30.55 9.31
C VAL A 183 33.42 30.79 10.76
N SER A 184 34.72 30.86 11.05
CA SER A 184 35.30 31.15 12.37
C SER A 184 34.85 32.48 12.99
N GLN A 185 34.35 33.42 12.15
CA GLN A 185 33.80 34.71 12.58
C GLN A 185 32.44 34.56 13.28
N LEU A 186 31.80 33.39 13.20
CA LEU A 186 30.56 33.06 13.90
C LEU A 186 30.85 32.53 15.31
N HIS A 187 31.35 33.37 16.20
CA HIS A 187 31.80 32.97 17.55
C HIS A 187 30.72 32.36 18.45
N SER A 188 29.44 32.60 18.13
CA SER A 188 28.29 32.04 18.85
C SER A 188 27.78 30.72 18.27
N LEU A 189 28.40 30.20 17.22
CA LEU A 189 27.91 29.02 16.51
C LEU A 189 28.11 27.75 17.33
N GLU A 190 27.01 27.06 17.62
CA GLU A 190 26.98 25.81 18.37
C GLU A 190 26.62 24.61 17.50
N ILE A 191 25.85 24.85 16.43
CA ILE A 191 25.35 23.82 15.52
C ILE A 191 25.75 24.18 14.09
N LEU A 192 26.56 23.31 13.47
CA LEU A 192 26.92 23.41 12.06
C LEU A 192 26.50 22.15 11.31
N VAL A 193 25.69 22.33 10.28
CA VAL A 193 25.24 21.26 9.38
C VAL A 193 25.82 21.51 7.99
N MET A 194 26.54 20.52 7.45
CA MET A 194 27.21 20.56 6.15
C MET A 194 26.98 19.25 5.36
N ARG A 195 25.73 18.78 5.34
CA ARG A 195 25.40 17.51 4.68
C ARG A 195 25.63 17.58 3.19
N ASN A 196 26.10 16.48 2.61
CA ASN A 196 26.43 16.42 1.18
C ASN A 196 27.39 17.54 0.73
N THR A 197 28.18 18.10 1.64
CA THR A 197 29.23 19.08 1.33
C THR A 197 30.60 18.40 1.45
N GLN A 198 31.46 18.71 0.50
CA GLN A 198 32.81 18.18 0.45
C GLN A 198 33.75 19.25 -0.06
N PHE A 199 34.87 19.42 0.65
CA PHE A 199 35.97 20.27 0.20
C PHE A 199 37.10 19.44 -0.38
N GLU A 200 37.79 20.02 -1.35
CA GLU A 200 38.88 19.38 -2.08
C GLU A 200 40.10 19.18 -1.19
N ASN A 201 40.40 20.12 -0.28
CA ASN A 201 41.61 20.08 0.54
C ASN A 201 41.28 20.02 2.04
N ALA A 202 42.19 19.44 2.82
CA ALA A 202 42.05 19.43 4.27
C ALA A 202 42.09 20.85 4.89
N SER A 203 42.86 21.77 4.30
CA SER A 203 42.94 23.18 4.76
C SER A 203 41.62 23.94 4.64
N ASP A 204 40.70 23.49 3.79
CA ASP A 204 39.40 24.13 3.61
C ASP A 204 38.47 23.98 4.84
N TYR A 205 38.85 23.11 5.79
CA TYR A 205 38.18 22.93 7.07
C TYR A 205 38.84 23.71 8.24
N ASP A 206 39.93 24.44 8.02
CA ASP A 206 40.74 25.01 9.11
C ASP A 206 39.95 25.91 10.07
N ASP A 207 39.02 26.70 9.55
CA ASP A 207 38.19 27.60 10.35
C ASP A 207 37.20 26.86 11.27
N LEU A 208 36.89 25.58 11.00
CA LEU A 208 36.02 24.76 11.85
C LEU A 208 36.62 24.60 13.25
N PHE A 209 37.94 24.40 13.33
CA PHE A 209 38.66 24.22 14.59
C PHE A 209 38.74 25.50 15.43
N LEU A 210 38.39 26.65 14.86
CA LEU A 210 38.35 27.94 15.55
C LEU A 210 36.99 28.22 16.20
N LEU A 211 35.98 27.39 15.93
CA LEU A 211 34.65 27.53 16.51
C LEU A 211 34.60 26.97 17.94
N SER A 212 35.01 27.80 18.90
CA SER A 212 35.13 27.40 20.32
C SER A 212 33.82 26.94 20.99
N LYS A 213 32.66 27.27 20.43
CA LYS A 213 31.34 26.86 20.95
C LYS A 213 30.67 25.74 20.15
N LEU A 214 31.30 25.22 19.10
CA LEU A 214 30.70 24.20 18.26
C LEU A 214 30.50 22.90 19.06
N GLN A 215 29.24 22.52 19.28
CA GLN A 215 28.83 21.34 20.04
C GLN A 215 28.27 20.24 19.15
N PHE A 216 27.65 20.60 18.02
CA PHE A 216 27.04 19.66 17.08
C PHE A 216 27.54 19.90 15.66
N LEU A 217 28.08 18.85 15.05
CA LEU A 217 28.57 18.85 13.68
C LEU A 217 27.89 17.74 12.87
N ASP A 218 27.18 18.10 11.81
CA ASP A 218 26.57 17.13 10.89
C ASP A 218 27.27 17.20 9.53
N VAL A 219 28.03 16.15 9.22
CA VAL A 219 28.73 15.95 7.94
C VAL A 219 28.15 14.78 7.17
N SER A 220 26.93 14.36 7.51
CA SER A 220 26.28 13.19 6.92
C SER A 220 25.96 13.35 5.43
N ARG A 221 25.63 12.23 4.77
CA ARG A 221 25.19 12.21 3.38
C ARG A 221 23.80 11.62 3.23
N ALA A 222 23.09 12.09 2.22
CA ALA A 222 21.77 11.57 1.89
C ALA A 222 21.82 10.16 1.28
N THR A 223 22.93 9.79 0.64
CA THR A 223 23.14 8.47 0.02
C THR A 223 24.57 8.02 0.25
N ILE A 224 24.74 6.70 0.39
CA ILE A 224 26.07 6.06 0.32
C ILE A 224 26.61 6.30 -1.09
N LEU A 225 27.80 6.88 -1.21
CA LEU A 225 28.50 6.99 -2.49
C LEU A 225 29.58 5.92 -2.59
N ASP A 226 30.08 5.71 -3.81
CA ASP A 226 31.26 4.88 -4.08
C ASP A 226 32.43 5.24 -3.14
N GLU A 227 33.23 4.24 -2.80
CA GLU A 227 34.26 4.27 -1.74
C GLU A 227 35.23 5.47 -1.82
N ASN A 228 35.44 6.02 -3.03
CA ASN A 228 36.38 7.10 -3.30
C ASN A 228 35.77 8.52 -3.23
N ALA A 229 34.46 8.63 -2.96
CA ALA A 229 33.75 9.89 -3.21
C ALA A 229 33.76 10.87 -2.03
N CYS A 230 34.19 10.51 -0.82
CA CYS A 230 34.12 11.43 0.33
C CYS A 230 35.24 11.24 1.35
N HIS A 231 36.11 12.25 1.46
CA HIS A 231 37.24 12.26 2.40
C HIS A 231 37.05 13.23 3.58
N THR A 232 35.82 13.70 3.84
CA THR A 232 35.53 14.74 4.85
C THR A 232 36.14 14.42 6.21
N LEU A 233 35.90 13.23 6.77
CA LEU A 233 36.46 12.85 8.08
C LEU A 233 37.97 12.61 8.03
N ALA A 234 38.49 12.05 6.93
CA ALA A 234 39.93 11.88 6.77
C ALA A 234 40.65 13.23 6.78
N HIS A 235 40.12 14.22 6.05
CA HIS A 235 40.61 15.59 6.03
C HIS A 235 40.54 16.24 7.42
N LEU A 236 39.44 16.08 8.16
CA LEU A 236 39.32 16.62 9.52
C LEU A 236 40.38 16.05 10.47
N VAL A 237 40.61 14.74 10.39
CA VAL A 237 41.62 14.04 11.20
C VAL A 237 43.06 14.41 10.80
N GLU A 238 43.32 14.56 9.49
CA GLU A 238 44.64 14.92 8.94
C GLU A 238 45.18 16.23 9.50
N ARG A 239 44.28 17.17 9.85
CA ARG A 239 44.70 18.46 10.46
C ARG A 239 45.32 18.29 11.83
N GLY A 240 45.10 17.17 12.53
CA GLY A 240 45.65 16.93 13.87
C GLY A 240 45.20 17.97 14.90
N ARG A 241 44.01 18.54 14.72
CA ARG A 241 43.45 19.60 15.58
C ARG A 241 42.16 19.11 16.24
N SER A 242 41.89 19.67 17.42
CA SER A 242 40.69 19.39 18.23
C SER A 242 39.62 20.46 18.01
N MET A 243 38.36 20.03 17.94
CA MET A 243 37.18 20.86 18.15
C MET A 243 36.77 20.69 19.62
N VAL A 244 37.36 21.51 20.49
CA VAL A 244 37.38 21.29 21.95
C VAL A 244 36.01 21.16 22.62
N SER A 245 34.97 21.73 22.02
CA SER A 245 33.59 21.72 22.56
C SER A 245 32.66 20.74 21.83
N LEU A 246 33.17 19.98 20.86
CA LEU A 246 32.34 19.11 20.03
C LEU A 246 31.82 17.92 20.85
N GLU A 247 30.51 17.87 21.07
CA GLU A 247 29.84 16.83 21.85
C GLU A 247 29.15 15.79 20.96
N HIS A 248 28.71 16.19 19.78
CA HIS A 248 27.88 15.37 18.91
C HIS A 248 28.37 15.50 17.46
N ILE A 249 28.56 14.35 16.79
CA ILE A 249 28.87 14.34 15.37
C ILE A 249 28.00 13.34 14.61
N ASP A 250 27.35 13.79 13.53
CA ASP A 250 26.65 12.92 12.59
C ASP A 250 27.53 12.64 11.38
N CYS A 251 27.87 11.36 11.21
CA CYS A 251 28.73 10.86 10.16
C CYS A 251 28.03 9.81 9.27
N ALA A 252 26.70 9.83 9.23
CA ALA A 252 25.94 8.85 8.46
C ALA A 252 26.26 8.88 6.97
N ASN A 253 26.28 7.69 6.37
CA ASN A 253 26.58 7.42 4.96
C ASN A 253 27.95 7.98 4.51
N LEU A 254 28.91 8.07 5.43
CA LEU A 254 30.32 8.30 5.11
C LEU A 254 31.07 6.96 5.06
N ASN A 255 32.06 6.87 4.17
CA ASN A 255 32.99 5.76 4.16
C ASN A 255 34.04 5.97 5.27
N ILE A 256 33.79 5.38 6.44
CA ILE A 256 34.63 5.55 7.63
C ILE A 256 35.27 4.21 7.96
N ASN A 257 36.60 4.22 8.12
CA ASN A 257 37.31 3.10 8.71
C ASN A 257 37.59 3.36 10.20
N TYR A 258 37.84 2.29 10.94
CA TYR A 258 38.08 2.34 12.38
C TYR A 258 39.24 3.28 12.76
N ARG A 259 40.31 3.34 11.95
CA ARG A 259 41.48 4.19 12.23
C ARG A 259 41.13 5.68 12.20
N VAL A 260 40.40 6.14 11.20
CA VAL A 260 39.96 7.54 11.09
C VAL A 260 39.04 7.88 12.27
N LEU A 261 38.11 7.00 12.59
CA LEU A 261 37.18 7.22 13.70
C LEU A 261 37.88 7.25 15.06
N ALA A 262 38.77 6.29 15.35
CA ALA A 262 39.55 6.28 16.58
C ALA A 262 40.39 7.55 16.73
N THR A 263 40.99 8.04 15.62
CA THR A 263 41.76 9.28 15.65
C THR A 263 40.86 10.49 15.91
N LEU A 264 39.68 10.56 15.27
CA LEU A 264 38.69 11.61 15.52
C LEU A 264 38.30 11.67 17.01
N LEU A 265 37.98 10.53 17.62
CA LEU A 265 37.62 10.46 19.04
C LEU A 265 38.79 10.85 19.94
N SER A 266 40.02 10.42 19.63
CA SER A 266 41.21 10.81 20.39
C SER A 266 41.51 12.31 20.34
N LEU A 267 41.24 12.96 19.21
CA LEU A 267 41.41 14.40 19.04
C LEU A 267 40.28 15.18 19.72
N ASN A 268 39.11 14.58 19.94
CA ASN A 268 37.89 15.26 20.42
C ASN A 268 37.27 14.50 21.60
N PRO A 269 37.92 14.49 22.77
CA PRO A 269 37.48 13.71 23.93
C PRO A 269 36.14 14.19 24.54
N ALA A 270 35.62 15.36 24.12
CA ALA A 270 34.33 15.86 24.54
C ALA A 270 33.14 15.20 23.82
N ILE A 271 33.38 14.40 22.77
CA ILE A 271 32.32 13.74 22.01
C ILE A 271 31.58 12.74 22.92
N LYS A 272 30.28 12.97 23.10
CA LYS A 272 29.35 12.13 23.87
C LYS A 272 28.53 11.23 22.97
N SER A 273 28.29 11.62 21.71
CA SER A 273 27.60 10.74 20.76
C SER A 273 28.06 10.88 19.32
N ILE A 274 27.98 9.78 18.60
CA ILE A 274 28.26 9.73 17.16
C ILE A 274 27.17 8.97 16.41
N VAL A 275 26.82 9.44 15.22
CA VAL A 275 25.93 8.72 14.30
C VAL A 275 26.74 8.03 13.21
N LEU A 276 26.57 6.72 13.06
CA LEU A 276 27.34 5.84 12.16
C LEU A 276 26.45 5.02 11.21
N PHE A 277 25.28 5.54 10.87
CA PHE A 277 24.37 4.89 9.93
C PHE A 277 25.02 4.70 8.55
N GLY A 278 24.84 3.53 7.94
CA GLY A 278 25.45 3.21 6.65
C GLY A 278 26.95 2.89 6.69
N SER A 279 27.57 2.83 7.88
CA SER A 279 28.96 2.37 8.03
C SER A 279 29.05 0.87 8.37
N LEU A 280 30.19 0.27 8.07
CA LEU A 280 30.52 -1.13 8.43
C LEU A 280 31.14 -1.26 9.84
N ILE A 281 31.19 -0.18 10.62
CA ILE A 281 31.81 -0.18 11.95
C ILE A 281 30.76 -0.66 12.95
N HIS A 282 30.77 -1.97 13.25
CA HIS A 282 29.81 -2.59 14.17
C HIS A 282 30.34 -2.72 15.61
N ASP A 283 31.66 -2.63 15.79
CA ASP A 283 32.31 -2.88 17.08
C ASP A 283 32.06 -1.75 18.08
N ALA A 284 32.08 -2.12 19.35
CA ALA A 284 32.03 -1.17 20.46
C ALA A 284 33.23 -0.21 20.34
N LEU A 285 32.92 1.05 20.05
CA LEU A 285 33.85 2.17 20.20
C LEU A 285 34.08 2.45 21.69
N ASP A 286 34.75 3.56 21.99
CA ASP A 286 34.87 4.06 23.36
C ASP A 286 33.53 3.89 24.12
N PRO A 287 33.51 3.14 25.24
CA PRO A 287 32.28 2.83 25.96
C PRO A 287 31.56 4.07 26.51
N ASN A 288 32.25 5.21 26.58
CA ASN A 288 31.68 6.49 27.01
C ASN A 288 30.98 7.25 25.88
N VAL A 289 31.14 6.82 24.62
CA VAL A 289 30.54 7.45 23.45
C VAL A 289 29.28 6.69 23.04
N LYS A 290 28.13 7.38 23.08
CA LYS A 290 26.86 6.83 22.60
C LYS A 290 26.89 6.72 21.07
N VAL A 291 26.88 5.50 20.55
CA VAL A 291 26.77 5.24 19.11
C VAL A 291 25.31 5.14 18.70
N LEU A 292 24.90 5.94 17.73
CA LEU A 292 23.59 5.87 17.06
C LEU A 292 23.79 5.24 15.69
N ALA A 293 23.24 4.04 15.49
CA ALA A 293 23.38 3.27 14.26
C ALA A 293 22.16 2.36 14.06
N ALA A 294 22.14 1.63 12.96
CA ALA A 294 21.08 0.66 12.63
C ALA A 294 21.67 -0.76 12.51
N PHE A 295 22.30 -1.25 13.59
CA PHE A 295 22.90 -2.59 13.62
C PHE A 295 21.89 -3.68 13.98
N ASP A 296 20.86 -3.29 14.72
CA ASP A 296 19.75 -4.13 15.12
C ASP A 296 18.47 -3.28 15.21
N LEU A 297 17.34 -3.91 15.53
CA LEU A 297 16.06 -3.22 15.64
C LEU A 297 16.07 -2.13 16.73
N LYS A 298 16.68 -2.40 17.89
CA LYS A 298 16.69 -1.50 19.05
C LYS A 298 17.47 -0.21 18.78
N SER A 299 18.68 -0.36 18.23
CA SER A 299 19.52 0.75 17.79
C SER A 299 18.86 1.53 16.64
N SER A 300 18.21 0.83 15.69
CA SER A 300 17.45 1.46 14.61
C SER A 300 16.29 2.32 15.11
N VAL A 301 15.55 1.89 16.14
CA VAL A 301 14.49 2.72 16.75
C VAL A 301 15.08 3.97 17.40
N SER A 302 16.23 3.84 18.07
CA SER A 302 16.92 4.99 18.69
C SER A 302 17.43 5.98 17.63
N LEU A 303 17.92 5.47 16.49
CA LEU A 303 18.33 6.26 15.35
C LEU A 303 17.14 6.91 14.63
N LEU A 304 16.01 6.20 14.55
CA LEU A 304 14.76 6.73 13.98
C LEU A 304 14.25 7.92 14.79
N ASP A 305 14.27 7.82 16.12
CA ASP A 305 13.95 8.94 17.02
C ASP A 305 14.87 10.13 16.79
N HIS A 306 16.18 9.88 16.71
CA HIS A 306 17.16 10.90 16.39
C HIS A 306 16.83 11.64 15.09
N TYR A 307 16.68 10.93 13.96
CA TYR A 307 16.42 11.58 12.67
C TYR A 307 15.04 12.20 12.54
N TYR A 308 14.03 11.62 13.20
CA TYR A 308 12.70 12.20 13.25
C TYR A 308 12.72 13.55 13.99
N SER A 309 13.42 13.63 15.14
CA SER A 309 13.57 14.88 15.91
C SER A 309 14.28 16.00 15.12
N LEU A 310 15.18 15.62 14.22
CA LEU A 310 15.89 16.54 13.33
C LEU A 310 15.10 16.89 12.05
N SER A 311 13.88 16.36 11.88
CA SER A 311 13.07 16.50 10.67
C SER A 311 13.81 16.07 9.39
N ARG A 312 14.61 14.99 9.47
CA ARG A 312 15.42 14.49 8.35
C ARG A 312 14.68 13.39 7.60
N GLU A 313 13.72 13.79 6.78
CA GLU A 313 12.76 12.87 6.15
C GLU A 313 13.41 11.73 5.34
N THR A 314 14.46 12.02 4.57
CA THR A 314 15.16 11.00 3.78
C THR A 314 15.82 9.96 4.68
N MET A 315 16.49 10.41 5.74
CA MET A 315 17.14 9.51 6.71
C MET A 315 16.12 8.70 7.50
N VAL A 316 14.97 9.29 7.84
CA VAL A 316 13.84 8.58 8.46
C VAL A 316 13.39 7.43 7.56
N GLN A 317 13.23 7.67 6.26
CA GLN A 317 12.87 6.62 5.29
C GLN A 317 13.91 5.51 5.24
N ASP A 318 15.20 5.85 5.20
CA ASP A 318 16.28 4.86 5.15
C ASP A 318 16.34 3.99 6.41
N VAL A 319 16.15 4.60 7.59
CA VAL A 319 16.08 3.86 8.85
C VAL A 319 14.83 2.98 8.92
N LEU A 320 13.68 3.45 8.41
CA LEU A 320 12.47 2.62 8.32
C LEU A 320 12.67 1.41 7.40
N MET A 321 13.41 1.55 6.31
CA MET A 321 13.77 0.41 5.46
C MET A 321 14.62 -0.62 6.23
N LYS A 322 15.58 -0.17 7.05
CA LYS A 322 16.34 -1.07 7.94
C LYS A 322 15.50 -1.72 9.02
N ILE A 323 14.59 -0.97 9.64
CA ILE A 323 13.63 -1.54 10.60
C ILE A 323 12.78 -2.62 9.94
N ARG A 324 12.29 -2.38 8.72
CA ARG A 324 11.54 -3.38 7.94
C ARG A 324 12.35 -4.64 7.70
N GLU A 325 13.63 -4.52 7.33
CA GLU A 325 14.55 -5.66 7.17
C GLU A 325 14.68 -6.46 8.47
N PHE A 326 14.93 -5.79 9.61
CA PHE A 326 15.04 -6.46 10.91
C PHE A 326 13.74 -7.15 11.34
N LEU A 327 12.59 -6.54 11.08
CA LEU A 327 11.28 -7.11 11.42
C LEU A 327 10.95 -8.37 10.64
N ASN A 328 11.60 -8.62 9.49
CA ASN A 328 11.48 -9.86 8.73
C ASN A 328 12.28 -11.02 9.31
N THR A 329 13.18 -10.76 10.27
CA THR A 329 13.97 -11.80 10.92
C THR A 329 13.16 -12.48 12.03
N SER A 330 13.31 -13.79 12.15
CA SER A 330 12.74 -14.54 13.26
C SER A 330 13.51 -14.25 14.55
N ASN A 331 12.84 -14.32 15.69
CA ASN A 331 13.45 -14.29 17.03
C ASN A 331 13.84 -12.91 17.62
N LEU A 332 13.03 -11.87 17.37
CA LEU A 332 13.19 -10.56 18.06
C LEU A 332 12.65 -10.59 19.50
N ALA A 333 13.30 -9.87 20.42
CA ALA A 333 12.82 -9.72 21.80
C ALA A 333 11.51 -8.91 21.86
N GLU A 334 10.61 -9.30 22.78
CA GLU A 334 9.27 -8.72 22.90
C GLU A 334 9.29 -7.21 23.20
N ASP A 335 10.12 -6.79 24.16
CA ASP A 335 10.28 -5.39 24.55
C ASP A 335 10.76 -4.52 23.38
N VAL A 336 11.66 -5.04 22.54
CA VAL A 336 12.18 -4.33 21.38
C VAL A 336 11.10 -4.17 20.29
N VAL A 337 10.31 -5.22 20.04
CA VAL A 337 9.19 -5.15 19.08
C VAL A 337 8.14 -4.16 19.55
N ASP A 338 7.75 -4.21 20.83
CA ASP A 338 6.74 -3.31 21.39
C ASP A 338 7.21 -1.85 21.36
N GLN A 339 8.47 -1.59 21.74
CA GLN A 339 9.08 -0.26 21.62
C GLN A 339 9.09 0.24 20.16
N SER A 340 9.39 -0.65 19.20
CA SER A 340 9.36 -0.31 17.78
C SER A 340 7.94 0.08 17.35
N ALA A 341 6.93 -0.69 17.76
CA ALA A 341 5.54 -0.39 17.46
C ALA A 341 5.12 0.97 18.03
N THR A 342 5.45 1.26 19.30
CA THR A 342 5.18 2.57 19.91
C THR A 342 5.78 3.71 19.10
N MET A 343 7.04 3.58 18.69
CA MET A 343 7.73 4.64 17.95
C MET A 343 7.13 4.83 16.54
N LEU A 344 6.85 3.74 15.83
CA LEU A 344 6.20 3.77 14.53
C LEU A 344 4.82 4.43 14.60
N ILE A 345 3.99 4.08 15.59
CA ILE A 345 2.67 4.69 15.80
C ILE A 345 2.79 6.18 16.12
N PHE A 346 3.78 6.58 16.94
CA PHE A 346 4.05 7.98 17.24
C PHE A 346 4.37 8.78 15.98
N ILE A 347 5.30 8.29 15.15
CA ILE A 347 5.67 8.95 13.89
C ILE A 347 4.49 8.95 12.92
N MET A 348 3.75 7.84 12.83
CA MET A 348 2.56 7.72 11.99
C MET A 348 1.52 8.80 12.30
N LYS A 349 1.32 9.11 13.59
CA LYS A 349 0.39 10.15 14.05
C LYS A 349 0.84 11.56 13.70
N ALA A 350 2.14 11.79 13.53
CA ALA A 350 2.73 13.11 13.39
C ALA A 350 3.22 13.44 11.97
N THR A 351 3.56 12.44 11.15
CA THR A 351 4.01 12.65 9.77
C THR A 351 2.85 12.93 8.81
N ARG A 352 3.14 13.71 7.76
CA ARG A 352 2.25 13.97 6.62
C ARG A 352 2.82 13.49 5.29
N VAL A 353 4.05 12.97 5.30
CA VAL A 353 4.75 12.58 4.08
C VAL A 353 4.26 11.20 3.68
N SER A 354 3.60 11.11 2.51
CA SER A 354 2.99 9.85 2.02
C SER A 354 3.99 8.70 2.01
N LYS A 355 5.17 8.90 1.43
CA LYS A 355 6.18 7.84 1.30
C LYS A 355 6.65 7.29 2.66
N THR A 356 6.80 8.15 3.66
CA THR A 356 7.20 7.74 5.01
C THR A 356 6.07 7.02 5.73
N MET A 357 4.83 7.49 5.56
CA MET A 357 3.64 6.80 6.04
C MET A 357 3.56 5.38 5.48
N GLU A 358 3.86 5.21 4.19
CA GLU A 358 3.84 3.90 3.53
C GLU A 358 4.87 2.94 4.13
N LEU A 359 6.11 3.39 4.34
CA LEU A 359 7.14 2.59 4.99
C LEU A 359 6.78 2.22 6.44
N ILE A 360 6.14 3.13 7.18
CA ILE A 360 5.65 2.86 8.53
C ILE A 360 4.57 1.77 8.49
N LEU A 361 3.61 1.86 7.57
CA LEU A 361 2.58 0.84 7.40
C LEU A 361 3.19 -0.53 7.05
N ASP A 362 4.21 -0.57 6.19
CA ASP A 362 4.91 -1.81 5.86
C ASP A 362 5.60 -2.41 7.11
N CYS A 363 6.24 -1.58 7.94
CA CYS A 363 6.83 -2.02 9.20
C CYS A 363 5.77 -2.58 10.16
N LEU A 364 4.65 -1.86 10.34
CA LEU A 364 3.56 -2.30 11.20
C LEU A 364 2.90 -3.59 10.70
N ALA A 365 2.75 -3.76 9.38
CA ALA A 365 2.25 -4.98 8.78
C ALA A 365 3.19 -6.17 9.04
N ASN A 366 4.51 -5.96 8.94
CA ASN A 366 5.50 -6.98 9.29
C ASN A 366 5.46 -7.36 10.77
N ILE A 367 5.31 -6.37 11.66
CA ILE A 367 5.09 -6.62 13.09
C ILE A 367 3.82 -7.46 13.30
N CYS A 368 2.71 -7.13 12.64
CA CYS A 368 1.48 -7.92 12.73
C CYS A 368 1.65 -9.34 12.19
N ARG A 369 2.43 -9.53 11.12
CA ARG A 369 2.62 -10.83 10.49
C ARG A 369 3.41 -11.80 11.35
N GLN A 370 4.47 -11.31 11.97
CA GLN A 370 5.48 -12.18 12.59
C GLN A 370 5.56 -12.03 14.11
N HIS A 371 5.09 -10.91 14.66
CA HIS A 371 5.35 -10.52 16.04
C HIS A 371 4.12 -9.95 16.76
N LEU A 372 2.90 -10.23 16.29
CA LEU A 372 1.68 -9.67 16.88
C LEU A 372 1.51 -10.04 18.37
N GLY A 373 1.91 -11.26 18.75
CA GLY A 373 1.91 -11.71 20.14
C GLY A 373 2.87 -10.96 21.06
N LYS A 374 3.81 -10.18 20.49
CA LYS A 374 4.83 -9.41 21.23
C LYS A 374 4.48 -7.94 21.41
N ILE A 375 3.32 -7.49 20.91
CA ILE A 375 2.87 -6.11 21.04
C ILE A 375 1.91 -6.00 22.23
N SER A 376 2.08 -4.98 23.05
CA SER A 376 1.16 -4.62 24.11
C SER A 376 -0.24 -4.29 23.57
N SER A 377 -1.27 -4.60 24.36
CA SER A 377 -2.66 -4.27 23.99
C SER A 377 -2.84 -2.75 23.76
N THR A 378 -2.10 -1.90 24.46
CA THR A 378 -2.13 -0.45 24.23
C THR A 378 -1.68 -0.11 22.81
N ASN A 379 -0.53 -0.60 22.38
CA ASN A 379 -0.03 -0.34 21.03
C ASN A 379 -0.94 -0.95 19.94
N LYS A 380 -1.47 -2.17 20.16
CA LYS A 380 -2.45 -2.78 19.26
C LYS A 380 -3.68 -1.88 19.09
N TYR A 381 -4.26 -1.37 20.18
CA TYR A 381 -5.40 -0.45 20.15
C TYR A 381 -5.06 0.87 19.45
N GLU A 382 -3.93 1.49 19.80
CA GLU A 382 -3.53 2.78 19.22
C GLU A 382 -3.31 2.69 17.71
N MET A 383 -2.72 1.58 17.25
CA MET A 383 -2.54 1.29 15.83
C MET A 383 -3.88 1.24 15.11
N ILE A 384 -4.83 0.41 15.56
CA ILE A 384 -6.16 0.30 14.94
C ILE A 384 -6.90 1.64 14.99
N ALA A 385 -6.93 2.28 16.16
CA ALA A 385 -7.66 3.54 16.35
C ALA A 385 -7.15 4.64 15.41
N PHE A 386 -5.84 4.69 15.14
CA PHE A 386 -5.28 5.58 14.13
C PHE A 386 -5.69 5.16 12.72
N LEU A 387 -5.47 3.90 12.35
CA LEU A 387 -5.74 3.38 11.01
C LEU A 387 -7.19 3.59 10.58
N VAL A 388 -8.15 3.32 11.48
CA VAL A 388 -9.59 3.54 11.28
C VAL A 388 -9.92 5.02 11.05
N LYS A 389 -9.31 5.92 11.82
CA LYS A 389 -9.54 7.37 11.71
C LYS A 389 -8.78 8.01 10.55
N SER A 390 -7.78 7.32 10.01
CA SER A 390 -6.94 7.84 8.94
C SER A 390 -7.70 7.87 7.60
N ASN A 391 -7.50 8.94 6.84
CA ASN A 391 -7.94 9.03 5.44
C ASN A 391 -6.83 8.56 4.47
N LEU A 392 -5.95 7.68 4.95
CA LEU A 392 -4.88 7.13 4.11
C LEU A 392 -5.50 6.32 2.98
N LYS A 393 -4.96 6.49 1.76
CA LYS A 393 -5.29 5.62 0.65
C LYS A 393 -4.94 4.19 1.05
N PRO A 394 -5.83 3.23 0.83
CA PRO A 394 -5.54 1.85 1.17
C PRO A 394 -4.36 1.35 0.35
N LYS A 395 -3.51 0.62 1.05
CA LYS A 395 -2.43 -0.19 0.52
C LYS A 395 -2.57 -1.59 1.11
N GLU A 396 -1.95 -2.56 0.47
CA GLU A 396 -1.88 -3.94 0.95
C GLU A 396 -1.50 -4.02 2.45
N SER A 397 -0.43 -3.33 2.88
CA SER A 397 0.02 -3.31 4.29
C SER A 397 -1.06 -2.82 5.25
N PHE A 398 -1.86 -1.83 4.85
CA PHE A 398 -2.99 -1.39 5.67
C PHE A 398 -4.03 -2.50 5.81
N CYS A 399 -4.42 -3.08 4.67
CA CYS A 399 -5.42 -4.12 4.58
C CYS A 399 -5.02 -5.36 5.39
N TYR A 400 -3.74 -5.72 5.34
CA TYR A 400 -3.17 -6.79 6.13
C TYR A 400 -3.25 -6.54 7.64
N ILE A 401 -2.96 -5.31 8.09
CA ILE A 401 -3.05 -4.98 9.52
C ILE A 401 -4.50 -5.13 10.00
N ILE A 402 -5.47 -4.60 9.27
CA ILE A 402 -6.87 -4.64 9.70
C ILE A 402 -7.53 -6.03 9.55
N SER A 403 -6.93 -6.96 8.81
CA SER A 403 -7.45 -8.34 8.69
C SER A 403 -7.05 -9.25 9.84
N GLN A 404 -6.18 -8.80 10.76
CA GLN A 404 -5.78 -9.61 11.91
C GLN A 404 -6.94 -9.75 12.90
N THR A 405 -7.44 -10.97 13.08
CA THR A 405 -8.57 -11.28 13.97
C THR A 405 -8.34 -10.80 15.41
N GLU A 406 -7.13 -10.99 15.95
CA GLU A 406 -6.77 -10.50 17.30
C GLU A 406 -6.94 -8.98 17.47
N LEU A 407 -6.78 -8.21 16.38
CA LEU A 407 -6.97 -6.77 16.40
C LEU A 407 -8.46 -6.41 16.36
N LEU A 408 -9.28 -7.18 15.64
CA LEU A 408 -10.72 -6.96 15.54
C LEU A 408 -11.45 -7.21 16.87
N ASP A 409 -10.93 -8.10 17.71
CA ASP A 409 -11.54 -8.46 18.98
C ASP A 409 -11.15 -7.55 20.15
N MET A 410 -10.37 -6.50 19.88
CA MET A 410 -9.94 -5.57 20.92
C MET A 410 -11.11 -4.72 21.47
N PRO A 411 -11.24 -4.62 22.80
CA PRO A 411 -12.28 -3.79 23.40
C PRO A 411 -12.08 -2.31 23.07
N GLY A 412 -13.18 -1.64 22.69
CA GLY A 412 -13.20 -0.21 22.35
C GLY A 412 -12.91 0.13 20.89
N VAL A 413 -12.62 -0.86 20.04
CA VAL A 413 -12.55 -0.65 18.58
C VAL A 413 -13.96 -0.43 18.05
N ASP A 414 -14.17 0.67 17.34
CA ASP A 414 -15.42 0.94 16.61
C ASP A 414 -15.50 0.00 15.39
N LYS A 415 -16.06 -1.18 15.61
CA LYS A 415 -16.19 -2.25 14.61
C LYS A 415 -16.98 -1.77 13.38
N ASP A 416 -17.97 -0.91 13.56
CA ASP A 416 -18.79 -0.36 12.47
C ASP A 416 -17.98 0.58 11.58
N LEU A 417 -17.22 1.49 12.20
CA LEU A 417 -16.36 2.40 11.46
C LEU A 417 -15.22 1.64 10.78
N LEU A 418 -14.65 0.65 11.45
CA LEU A 418 -13.62 -0.22 10.88
C LEU A 418 -14.18 -1.00 9.67
N PHE A 419 -15.34 -1.64 9.80
CA PHE A 419 -16.01 -2.34 8.69
C PHE A 419 -16.26 -1.39 7.51
N ARG A 420 -16.83 -0.20 7.77
CA ARG A 420 -17.11 0.79 6.73
C ARG A 420 -15.84 1.26 6.02
N LYS A 421 -14.78 1.55 6.77
CA LYS A 421 -13.49 1.99 6.23
C LYS A 421 -12.81 0.89 5.42
N SER A 422 -12.85 -0.34 5.92
CA SER A 422 -12.37 -1.54 5.23
C SER A 422 -13.04 -1.69 3.88
N LEU A 423 -14.37 -1.53 3.85
CA LEU A 423 -15.17 -1.66 2.65
C LEU A 423 -14.98 -0.52 1.64
N GLU A 424 -14.97 0.73 2.10
CA GLU A 424 -14.60 1.89 1.28
C GLU A 424 -13.25 1.67 0.57
N ARG A 425 -12.33 1.02 1.28
CA ARG A 425 -10.97 0.76 0.82
C ARG A 425 -10.89 -0.42 -0.15
N ILE A 426 -11.57 -1.52 0.12
CA ILE A 426 -11.71 -2.65 -0.82
C ILE A 426 -12.26 -2.14 -2.15
N ILE A 427 -13.32 -1.33 -2.11
CA ILE A 427 -13.90 -0.70 -3.29
C ILE A 427 -12.86 0.13 -4.04
N TYR A 428 -12.03 0.90 -3.33
CA TYR A 428 -10.96 1.69 -3.93
C TYR A 428 -9.89 0.79 -4.60
N MET A 429 -9.43 -0.26 -3.92
CA MET A 429 -8.36 -1.15 -4.44
C MET A 429 -8.85 -1.90 -5.69
N CYS A 430 -10.05 -2.47 -5.67
CA CYS A 430 -10.66 -3.09 -6.84
C CYS A 430 -10.90 -2.10 -7.98
N GLY A 431 -11.08 -0.81 -7.65
CA GLY A 431 -11.18 0.30 -8.60
C GLY A 431 -9.87 0.63 -9.32
N SER A 432 -8.72 0.37 -8.68
CA SER A 432 -7.39 0.84 -9.11
C SER A 432 -6.73 0.01 -10.22
N GLY A 433 -7.20 -1.21 -10.46
CA GLY A 433 -6.68 -2.08 -11.52
C GLY A 433 -5.28 -2.66 -11.27
N SER A 434 -4.74 -2.53 -10.06
CA SER A 434 -3.37 -2.93 -9.72
C SER A 434 -3.25 -4.09 -8.72
N ALA A 435 -4.34 -4.82 -8.46
CA ALA A 435 -4.32 -5.82 -7.39
C ALA A 435 -3.59 -7.09 -7.83
N ASP A 436 -2.54 -7.46 -7.11
CA ASP A 436 -1.95 -8.79 -7.18
C ASP A 436 -2.74 -9.81 -6.31
N LEU A 437 -2.37 -11.08 -6.41
CA LEU A 437 -3.03 -12.19 -5.73
C LEU A 437 -2.95 -12.09 -4.19
N GLN A 438 -1.87 -11.54 -3.64
CA GLN A 438 -1.68 -11.38 -2.20
C GLN A 438 -2.58 -10.27 -1.66
N GLU A 439 -2.69 -9.16 -2.39
CA GLU A 439 -3.61 -8.07 -2.07
C GLU A 439 -5.06 -8.56 -2.05
N PHE A 440 -5.43 -9.42 -3.00
CA PHE A 440 -6.74 -10.05 -3.03
C PHE A 440 -6.99 -11.00 -1.85
N ASN A 441 -6.05 -11.89 -1.52
CA ASN A 441 -6.20 -12.78 -0.37
C ASN A 441 -6.33 -12.02 0.95
N ALA A 442 -5.60 -10.91 1.11
CA ALA A 442 -5.74 -10.02 2.25
C ALA A 442 -7.13 -9.36 2.28
N ILE A 443 -7.67 -8.92 1.13
CA ILE A 443 -9.03 -8.40 1.00
C ILE A 443 -10.07 -9.45 1.40
N VAL A 444 -10.01 -10.67 0.84
CA VAL A 444 -10.99 -11.73 1.11
C VAL A 444 -10.97 -12.11 2.58
N THR A 445 -9.78 -12.31 3.16
CA THR A 445 -9.62 -12.62 4.58
C THR A 445 -10.16 -11.48 5.45
N MET A 446 -9.90 -10.23 5.09
CA MET A 446 -10.48 -9.07 5.78
C MET A 446 -12.00 -9.05 5.68
N MET A 447 -12.58 -9.35 4.52
CA MET A 447 -14.02 -9.40 4.33
C MET A 447 -14.64 -10.52 5.16
N GLU A 448 -14.06 -11.73 5.14
CA GLU A 448 -14.48 -12.87 5.96
C GLU A 448 -14.46 -12.49 7.45
N CYS A 449 -13.33 -11.99 7.97
CA CYS A 449 -13.19 -11.62 9.38
C CYS A 449 -14.11 -10.46 9.77
N SER A 450 -14.25 -9.45 8.89
CA SER A 450 -15.10 -8.29 9.12
C SER A 450 -16.59 -8.67 9.08
N ILE A 451 -16.96 -9.59 8.21
CA ILE A 451 -18.31 -10.15 8.12
C ILE A 451 -18.55 -10.98 9.36
N GLU A 452 -17.76 -12.02 9.67
CA GLU A 452 -17.94 -12.83 10.87
C GLU A 452 -18.03 -12.01 12.17
N SER A 453 -17.14 -11.01 12.36
CA SER A 453 -17.16 -10.14 13.54
C SER A 453 -18.38 -9.20 13.56
N ALA A 454 -18.79 -8.68 12.40
CA ALA A 454 -20.02 -7.92 12.27
C ALA A 454 -21.22 -8.82 12.57
N LEU A 455 -21.33 -9.98 11.95
CA LEU A 455 -22.40 -10.97 12.09
C LEU A 455 -22.64 -11.39 13.54
N ALA A 456 -21.57 -11.56 14.32
CA ALA A 456 -21.66 -11.86 15.73
C ALA A 456 -22.28 -10.73 16.59
N ASN A 457 -22.27 -9.47 16.11
CA ASN A 457 -22.63 -8.28 16.88
C ASN A 457 -23.53 -7.26 16.14
N VAL A 458 -24.15 -7.62 15.00
CA VAL A 458 -24.92 -6.69 14.16
C VAL A 458 -26.13 -6.15 14.93
N SER A 459 -26.11 -4.85 15.23
CA SER A 459 -27.35 -4.14 15.58
C SER A 459 -28.24 -3.99 14.33
N ASP A 460 -29.56 -3.99 14.51
CA ASP A 460 -30.53 -3.85 13.40
C ASP A 460 -30.26 -2.63 12.49
N ALA A 461 -29.64 -1.56 13.03
CA ALA A 461 -29.27 -0.36 12.29
C ALA A 461 -28.16 -0.58 11.24
N ILE A 462 -27.27 -1.56 11.43
CA ILE A 462 -26.26 -1.94 10.43
C ILE A 462 -26.90 -2.82 9.36
N ARG A 463 -27.82 -3.72 9.75
CA ARG A 463 -28.58 -4.54 8.80
C ARG A 463 -29.35 -3.63 7.83
N GLU A 464 -30.00 -2.58 8.33
CA GLU A 464 -30.67 -1.57 7.52
C GLU A 464 -29.70 -0.78 6.62
N LYS A 465 -28.50 -0.41 7.11
CA LYS A 465 -27.48 0.28 6.29
C LYS A 465 -26.77 -0.61 5.27
N LEU A 466 -26.65 -1.91 5.51
CA LEU A 466 -26.11 -2.88 4.55
C LEU A 466 -27.09 -3.15 3.40
N THR A 467 -28.40 -2.97 3.62
CA THR A 467 -29.41 -2.93 2.55
C THR A 467 -29.35 -1.67 1.67
N PHE A 468 -28.35 -0.80 1.85
CA PHE A 468 -28.19 0.36 1.00
C PHE A 468 -27.64 -0.06 -0.38
N ARG A 469 -28.45 0.17 -1.44
CA ARG A 469 -28.21 -0.15 -2.87
C ARG A 469 -26.79 0.10 -3.40
N GLY A 470 -26.04 1.02 -2.79
CA GLY A 470 -24.68 1.35 -3.21
C GLY A 470 -23.64 0.28 -2.88
N LEU A 471 -23.87 -0.54 -1.85
CA LEU A 471 -22.89 -1.53 -1.41
C LEU A 471 -22.93 -2.80 -2.23
N SER A 472 -24.13 -3.30 -2.47
CA SER A 472 -24.39 -4.43 -3.33
C SER A 472 -23.83 -4.17 -4.73
N LEU A 473 -24.19 -3.06 -5.38
CA LEU A 473 -23.70 -2.72 -6.72
C LEU A 473 -22.16 -2.66 -6.80
N LYS A 474 -21.50 -2.15 -5.75
CA LYS A 474 -20.04 -2.07 -5.67
C LYS A 474 -19.40 -3.44 -5.43
N LEU A 475 -19.99 -4.30 -4.60
CA LEU A 475 -19.59 -5.71 -4.48
C LEU A 475 -19.72 -6.43 -5.82
N GLY A 476 -20.82 -6.21 -6.55
CA GLY A 476 -20.99 -6.70 -7.91
C GLY A 476 -19.86 -6.25 -8.85
N MET A 477 -19.50 -4.98 -8.82
CA MET A 477 -18.39 -4.46 -9.64
C MET A 477 -17.03 -5.08 -9.30
N ILE A 478 -16.77 -5.33 -8.02
CA ILE A 478 -15.58 -6.04 -7.54
C ILE A 478 -15.57 -7.47 -8.13
N LEU A 479 -16.71 -8.15 -8.04
CA LEU A 479 -16.98 -9.48 -8.59
C LEU A 479 -16.70 -9.60 -10.09
N HIS A 480 -17.19 -8.66 -10.88
CA HIS A 480 -16.97 -8.70 -12.33
C HIS A 480 -15.50 -8.46 -12.70
N ARG A 481 -14.81 -7.54 -12.02
CA ARG A 481 -13.37 -7.31 -12.25
C ARG A 481 -12.52 -8.51 -11.83
N PHE A 482 -12.94 -9.23 -10.79
CA PHE A 482 -12.28 -10.46 -10.35
C PHE A 482 -12.39 -11.59 -11.37
N CYS A 483 -13.58 -11.81 -11.93
CA CYS A 483 -13.77 -12.78 -13.00
C CYS A 483 -12.94 -12.46 -14.26
N LEU A 484 -12.49 -11.21 -14.46
CA LEU A 484 -11.56 -10.84 -15.53
C LEU A 484 -10.07 -11.10 -15.19
N LEU A 485 -9.72 -11.24 -13.90
CA LEU A 485 -8.35 -11.45 -13.43
C LEU A 485 -7.98 -12.92 -13.23
N LEU A 486 -8.97 -13.81 -13.08
CA LEU A 486 -8.80 -15.24 -12.83
C LEU A 486 -8.32 -16.09 -14.04
N ASP A 487 -7.83 -15.45 -15.11
CA ASP A 487 -7.43 -16.15 -16.34
C ASP A 487 -6.10 -16.93 -16.20
N VAL A 488 -5.50 -16.99 -15.00
CA VAL A 488 -4.19 -17.60 -14.77
C VAL A 488 -4.12 -18.25 -13.36
N VAL A 489 -3.82 -19.56 -13.30
CA VAL A 489 -3.37 -20.39 -12.13
C VAL A 489 -4.43 -21.16 -11.31
N ALA A 490 -4.10 -22.41 -10.94
CA ALA A 490 -4.87 -23.36 -10.12
C ALA A 490 -5.21 -22.90 -8.68
N GLU A 491 -4.54 -21.88 -8.15
CA GLU A 491 -4.91 -21.23 -6.86
C GLU A 491 -6.26 -20.49 -6.94
N ALA A 492 -6.79 -20.28 -8.15
CA ALA A 492 -8.11 -19.72 -8.43
C ALA A 492 -9.25 -20.49 -7.76
N GLU A 493 -9.19 -21.83 -7.72
CA GLU A 493 -10.31 -22.66 -7.27
C GLU A 493 -10.59 -22.51 -5.76
N GLU A 494 -9.54 -22.56 -4.92
CA GLU A 494 -9.69 -22.36 -3.46
C GLU A 494 -10.20 -20.96 -3.14
N MET A 495 -9.71 -19.94 -3.85
CA MET A 495 -10.20 -18.57 -3.68
C MET A 495 -11.64 -18.41 -4.15
N VAL A 496 -12.02 -19.00 -5.28
CA VAL A 496 -13.42 -19.00 -5.76
C VAL A 496 -14.31 -19.68 -4.73
N ASN A 497 -13.88 -20.77 -4.12
CA ASN A 497 -14.64 -21.48 -3.08
C ASN A 497 -14.78 -20.69 -1.79
N ARG A 498 -13.70 -20.08 -1.29
CA ARG A 498 -13.74 -19.15 -0.13
C ARG A 498 -14.67 -17.97 -0.42
N TYR A 499 -14.57 -17.41 -1.62
CA TYR A 499 -15.38 -16.29 -2.05
C TYR A 499 -16.87 -16.66 -2.19
N LEU A 500 -17.18 -17.85 -2.73
CA LEU A 500 -18.54 -18.37 -2.80
C LEU A 500 -19.15 -18.60 -1.42
N THR A 501 -18.33 -19.09 -0.49
CA THR A 501 -18.71 -19.25 0.92
C THR A 501 -19.00 -17.89 1.56
N LEU A 502 -18.19 -16.87 1.25
CA LEU A 502 -18.42 -15.51 1.70
C LEU A 502 -19.71 -14.91 1.14
N LEU A 503 -19.95 -15.04 -0.18
CA LEU A 503 -21.19 -14.58 -0.81
C LEU A 503 -22.42 -15.28 -0.23
N ARG A 504 -22.32 -16.58 0.01
CA ARG A 504 -23.37 -17.36 0.66
C ARG A 504 -23.62 -16.87 2.08
N THR A 505 -22.58 -16.59 2.86
CA THR A 505 -22.68 -16.08 4.23
C THR A 505 -23.29 -14.68 4.28
N ILE A 506 -22.89 -13.80 3.35
CA ILE A 506 -23.51 -12.48 3.16
C ILE A 506 -25.00 -12.67 2.80
N HIS A 507 -25.32 -13.55 1.85
CA HIS A 507 -26.69 -13.85 1.47
C HIS A 507 -27.54 -14.34 2.66
N GLU A 508 -27.05 -15.34 3.39
CA GLU A 508 -27.74 -15.93 4.52
C GLU A 508 -28.00 -14.91 5.63
N THR A 509 -27.15 -13.88 5.74
CA THR A 509 -27.32 -12.83 6.74
C THR A 509 -28.23 -11.68 6.28
N ILE A 510 -27.94 -11.07 5.13
CA ILE A 510 -28.56 -9.81 4.72
C ILE A 510 -29.59 -9.96 3.58
N GLY A 511 -29.75 -11.17 3.05
CA GLY A 511 -30.60 -11.47 1.89
C GLY A 511 -30.03 -10.91 0.58
N TRP A 512 -30.47 -11.46 -0.55
CA TRP A 512 -30.12 -10.89 -1.85
C TRP A 512 -30.97 -9.65 -2.14
N GLN A 513 -30.32 -8.55 -2.52
CA GLN A 513 -31.02 -7.49 -3.25
C GLN A 513 -31.12 -7.89 -4.72
N THR A 514 -32.34 -7.90 -5.26
CA THR A 514 -32.66 -8.29 -6.65
C THR A 514 -31.80 -7.59 -7.71
N LEU A 515 -31.35 -6.37 -7.43
CA LEU A 515 -30.48 -5.57 -8.30
C LEU A 515 -29.03 -6.07 -8.34
N LEU A 516 -28.51 -6.66 -7.25
CA LEU A 516 -27.16 -7.22 -7.20
C LEU A 516 -27.05 -8.45 -8.08
N ILE A 517 -28.02 -9.35 -7.92
CA ILE A 517 -28.19 -10.55 -8.73
C ILE A 517 -28.30 -10.17 -10.20
N GLN A 518 -29.14 -9.19 -10.55
CA GLN A 518 -29.28 -8.73 -11.93
C GLN A 518 -27.96 -8.18 -12.50
N TRP A 519 -27.22 -7.41 -11.72
CA TRP A 519 -25.96 -6.82 -12.18
C TRP A 519 -24.88 -7.89 -12.39
N LEU A 520 -24.69 -8.79 -11.42
CA LEU A 520 -23.82 -9.97 -11.53
C LEU A 520 -24.11 -10.79 -12.80
N PHE A 521 -25.39 -11.03 -13.08
CA PHE A 521 -25.83 -11.78 -14.26
C PHE A 521 -25.66 -11.04 -15.58
N VAL A 522 -25.81 -9.71 -15.60
CA VAL A 522 -25.57 -8.89 -16.80
C VAL A 522 -24.08 -8.82 -17.13
N SER A 523 -23.23 -8.84 -16.11
CA SER A 523 -21.78 -8.76 -16.25
C SER A 523 -21.11 -10.10 -16.55
N LEU A 524 -21.69 -11.22 -16.06
CA LEU A 524 -21.17 -12.58 -16.23
C LEU A 524 -20.81 -12.94 -17.69
N PRO A 525 -21.68 -12.71 -18.71
CA PRO A 525 -21.43 -13.08 -20.10
C PRO A 525 -20.18 -12.47 -20.72
N GLY A 526 -19.81 -11.24 -20.33
CA GLY A 526 -18.60 -10.58 -20.83
C GLY A 526 -17.32 -11.17 -20.24
N THR A 527 -17.39 -11.69 -19.01
CA THR A 527 -16.29 -12.38 -18.32
C THR A 527 -16.13 -13.84 -18.75
N LEU A 528 -17.24 -14.50 -19.07
CA LEU A 528 -17.29 -15.90 -19.49
C LEU A 528 -16.61 -16.18 -20.85
N ASN A 529 -16.39 -15.16 -21.68
CA ASN A 529 -15.64 -15.31 -22.93
C ASN A 529 -14.12 -15.45 -22.73
N HIS A 530 -13.63 -15.30 -21.49
CA HIS A 530 -12.21 -15.13 -21.16
C HIS A 530 -11.76 -15.98 -19.96
N THR A 531 -12.34 -17.16 -19.67
CA THR A 531 -11.93 -17.95 -18.48
C THR A 531 -11.96 -19.46 -18.71
N LEU A 532 -10.92 -20.15 -18.25
CA LEU A 532 -10.68 -21.62 -18.32
C LEU A 532 -11.39 -22.48 -17.26
N THR A 533 -12.30 -21.94 -16.43
CA THR A 533 -12.97 -22.74 -15.38
C THR A 533 -14.50 -22.64 -15.44
N ALA A 534 -15.10 -23.29 -16.44
CA ALA A 534 -16.55 -23.44 -16.60
C ALA A 534 -17.25 -23.98 -15.32
N TRP A 535 -16.56 -24.84 -14.56
CA TRP A 535 -17.12 -25.51 -13.38
C TRP A 535 -17.42 -24.57 -12.20
N GLY A 536 -16.48 -23.69 -11.83
CA GLY A 536 -16.69 -22.74 -10.72
C GLY A 536 -17.87 -21.82 -10.99
N ILE A 537 -18.09 -21.42 -12.25
CA ILE A 537 -19.21 -20.55 -12.65
C ILE A 537 -20.54 -21.31 -12.61
N LEU A 538 -20.53 -22.58 -13.03
CA LEU A 538 -21.69 -23.45 -12.91
C LEU A 538 -22.11 -23.60 -11.44
N GLU A 539 -21.18 -23.85 -10.51
CA GLU A 539 -21.48 -23.90 -9.08
C GLU A 539 -22.05 -22.58 -8.55
N MET A 540 -21.50 -21.42 -8.94
CA MET A 540 -22.07 -20.12 -8.57
C MET A 540 -23.53 -19.99 -9.03
N LEU A 541 -23.81 -20.37 -10.28
CA LEU A 541 -25.14 -20.28 -10.85
C LEU A 541 -26.10 -21.22 -10.15
N HIS A 542 -25.67 -22.42 -9.78
CA HIS A 542 -26.48 -23.36 -9.01
C HIS A 542 -26.84 -22.86 -7.63
N ILE A 543 -25.91 -22.20 -6.94
CA ILE A 543 -26.16 -21.59 -5.64
C ILE A 543 -27.10 -20.38 -5.79
N ALA A 544 -26.93 -19.56 -6.84
CA ALA A 544 -27.70 -18.32 -7.01
C ALA A 544 -29.13 -18.56 -7.53
N LEU A 545 -29.33 -19.51 -8.45
CA LEU A 545 -30.59 -19.67 -9.20
C LEU A 545 -31.85 -19.89 -8.34
N PRO A 546 -31.82 -20.72 -7.28
CA PRO A 546 -32.99 -20.98 -6.46
C PRO A 546 -33.54 -19.74 -5.75
N HIS A 547 -32.73 -18.69 -5.62
CA HIS A 547 -33.05 -17.47 -4.88
C HIS A 547 -33.40 -16.29 -5.79
N MET A 548 -33.44 -16.51 -7.10
CA MET A 548 -33.84 -15.49 -8.07
C MET A 548 -35.36 -15.44 -8.23
N ASP A 549 -35.92 -14.24 -8.20
CA ASP A 549 -37.31 -14.02 -8.58
C ASP A 549 -37.53 -14.46 -10.03
N ARG A 550 -38.59 -15.25 -10.28
CA ARG A 550 -38.93 -15.77 -11.62
C ARG A 550 -39.06 -14.67 -12.67
N ASP A 551 -39.46 -13.47 -12.30
CA ASP A 551 -39.63 -12.34 -13.22
C ASP A 551 -38.29 -11.69 -13.60
N VAL A 552 -37.24 -11.92 -12.80
CA VAL A 552 -35.85 -11.53 -13.11
C VAL A 552 -35.23 -12.50 -14.09
N ILE A 553 -35.46 -13.80 -13.89
CA ILE A 553 -35.01 -14.88 -14.79
C ILE A 553 -35.56 -14.68 -16.21
N GLN A 554 -36.70 -14.03 -16.39
CA GLN A 554 -37.33 -13.84 -17.71
C GLN A 554 -36.83 -12.64 -18.52
N LYS A 555 -35.85 -11.85 -18.03
CA LYS A 555 -35.31 -10.67 -18.75
C LYS A 555 -34.14 -11.01 -19.68
N LYS A 556 -33.80 -10.10 -20.61
CA LYS A 556 -32.83 -10.27 -21.73
C LYS A 556 -31.45 -10.82 -21.31
N ALA A 557 -30.95 -10.46 -20.13
CA ALA A 557 -29.66 -10.92 -19.60
C ALA A 557 -29.56 -12.45 -19.44
N THR A 558 -30.69 -13.12 -19.22
CA THR A 558 -30.75 -14.57 -19.02
C THR A 558 -30.60 -15.36 -20.32
N PHE A 559 -30.97 -14.78 -21.46
CA PHE A 559 -30.75 -15.38 -22.78
C PHE A 559 -29.27 -15.36 -23.16
N ASP A 560 -28.60 -14.24 -22.91
CA ASP A 560 -27.16 -14.10 -23.18
C ASP A 560 -26.37 -15.06 -22.28
N LEU A 561 -26.74 -15.19 -21.00
CA LEU A 561 -26.13 -16.19 -20.11
C LEU A 561 -26.43 -17.64 -20.56
N ALA A 562 -27.64 -17.95 -20.99
CA ALA A 562 -27.97 -19.27 -21.50
C ALA A 562 -27.20 -19.61 -22.78
N LEU A 563 -27.03 -18.64 -23.67
CA LEU A 563 -26.19 -18.76 -24.86
C LEU A 563 -24.72 -19.01 -24.50
N VAL A 564 -24.22 -18.37 -23.45
CA VAL A 564 -22.86 -18.57 -22.97
C VAL A 564 -22.70 -19.93 -22.28
N LEU A 565 -23.67 -20.37 -21.47
CA LEU A 565 -23.68 -21.71 -20.89
C LEU A 565 -23.75 -22.79 -21.97
N LEU A 566 -24.57 -22.59 -22.99
CA LEU A 566 -24.62 -23.47 -24.16
C LEU A 566 -23.29 -23.45 -24.92
N LYS A 567 -22.67 -22.27 -25.10
CA LYS A 567 -21.34 -22.18 -25.69
C LYS A 567 -20.28 -22.91 -24.88
N LEU A 568 -20.27 -22.81 -23.55
CA LEU A 568 -19.34 -23.58 -22.70
C LEU A 568 -19.57 -25.09 -22.85
N VAL A 569 -20.83 -25.53 -22.87
CA VAL A 569 -21.17 -26.96 -23.09
C VAL A 569 -20.72 -27.47 -24.46
N PHE A 570 -20.69 -26.61 -25.49
CA PHE A 570 -20.46 -27.03 -26.88
C PHE A 570 -19.11 -26.59 -27.49
N GLN A 571 -18.41 -25.59 -26.96
CA GLN A 571 -17.11 -25.12 -27.48
C GLN A 571 -15.90 -25.84 -26.84
N ASP A 572 -16.01 -26.34 -25.59
CA ASP A 572 -14.89 -27.04 -24.93
C ASP A 572 -14.71 -28.49 -25.40
N TYR A 573 -15.64 -29.05 -26.18
CA TYR A 573 -15.53 -30.42 -26.71
C TYR A 573 -14.30 -30.63 -27.62
N SER A 574 -13.69 -29.58 -28.16
CA SER A 574 -12.47 -29.69 -28.98
C SER A 574 -11.16 -29.52 -28.22
N TYR A 575 -11.19 -29.18 -26.91
CA TYR A 575 -9.98 -28.85 -26.14
C TYR A 575 -9.55 -29.98 -25.17
N PHE A 576 -10.39 -30.99 -24.95
CA PHE A 576 -10.19 -32.07 -23.96
C PHE A 576 -10.04 -33.46 -24.58
N GLU A 577 -9.42 -33.57 -25.76
CA GLU A 577 -9.29 -34.87 -26.46
C GLU A 577 -8.52 -35.95 -25.68
N ASP A 578 -7.84 -35.64 -24.57
CA ASP A 578 -6.93 -36.62 -23.97
C ASP A 578 -7.08 -37.02 -22.50
N ASN A 579 -7.92 -36.45 -21.61
CA ASN A 579 -8.12 -37.09 -20.28
C ASN A 579 -9.41 -36.65 -19.53
N ASP A 580 -10.22 -37.65 -19.18
CA ASP A 580 -11.34 -37.67 -18.21
C ASP A 580 -12.77 -37.35 -18.69
N VAL A 581 -13.35 -38.33 -19.40
CA VAL A 581 -14.77 -38.43 -19.82
C VAL A 581 -15.78 -38.24 -18.66
N SER A 582 -15.37 -38.42 -17.40
CA SER A 582 -16.27 -38.22 -16.26
C SER A 582 -16.55 -36.74 -15.96
N TYR A 583 -15.57 -35.86 -16.22
CA TYR A 583 -15.67 -34.42 -16.02
C TYR A 583 -16.57 -33.75 -17.09
N GLU A 584 -16.42 -34.17 -18.35
CA GLU A 584 -17.24 -33.71 -19.49
C GLU A 584 -18.75 -33.93 -19.28
N ASN A 585 -19.09 -35.12 -18.77
CA ASN A 585 -20.48 -35.50 -18.48
C ASN A 585 -21.08 -34.70 -17.31
N GLY A 586 -20.25 -34.37 -16.31
CA GLY A 586 -20.67 -33.55 -15.16
C GLY A 586 -21.04 -32.13 -15.55
N VAL A 587 -20.16 -31.44 -16.29
CA VAL A 587 -20.33 -30.04 -16.74
C VAL A 587 -21.56 -29.92 -17.64
N SER A 588 -21.69 -30.82 -18.62
CA SER A 588 -22.79 -30.83 -19.59
C SER A 588 -24.14 -31.13 -18.94
N TYR A 589 -24.19 -32.13 -18.06
CA TYR A 589 -25.41 -32.46 -17.30
C TYR A 589 -25.83 -31.29 -16.41
N PHE A 590 -24.89 -30.66 -15.72
CA PHE A 590 -25.17 -29.59 -14.79
C PHE A 590 -25.59 -28.28 -15.48
N ALA A 591 -24.97 -27.94 -16.61
CA ALA A 591 -25.42 -26.83 -17.45
C ALA A 591 -26.84 -27.07 -17.99
N MET A 592 -27.16 -28.29 -18.44
CA MET A 592 -28.51 -28.67 -18.87
C MET A 592 -29.52 -28.62 -17.72
N PHE A 593 -29.11 -29.03 -16.52
CA PHE A 593 -29.90 -28.89 -15.31
C PHE A 593 -30.22 -27.41 -15.01
N LEU A 594 -29.22 -26.51 -15.09
CA LEU A 594 -29.42 -25.08 -14.89
C LEU A 594 -30.34 -24.48 -15.96
N LEU A 595 -30.14 -24.79 -17.23
CA LEU A 595 -31.03 -24.37 -18.33
C LEU A 595 -32.47 -24.83 -18.10
N SER A 596 -32.67 -26.05 -17.60
CA SER A 596 -34.00 -26.58 -17.29
C SER A 596 -34.70 -25.85 -16.13
N ARG A 597 -33.92 -25.27 -15.22
CA ARG A 597 -34.40 -24.44 -14.10
C ARG A 597 -34.64 -22.99 -14.50
N MET A 598 -33.84 -22.46 -15.43
CA MET A 598 -33.92 -21.08 -15.94
C MET A 598 -35.11 -20.86 -16.87
N PHE A 599 -35.51 -21.87 -17.67
CA PHE A 599 -36.50 -21.66 -18.72
C PHE A 599 -37.76 -22.50 -18.53
N HIS A 600 -38.91 -21.82 -18.62
CA HIS A 600 -40.19 -22.51 -18.74
C HIS A 600 -40.19 -23.36 -20.04
N PRO A 601 -40.72 -24.60 -20.04
CA PRO A 601 -40.69 -25.49 -21.21
C PRO A 601 -41.21 -24.87 -22.52
N ARG A 602 -42.16 -23.93 -22.41
CA ARG A 602 -42.70 -23.17 -23.55
C ARG A 602 -41.69 -22.20 -24.19
N MET A 603 -40.75 -21.64 -23.42
CA MET A 603 -39.69 -20.79 -23.95
C MET A 603 -38.60 -21.60 -24.67
N LEU A 604 -38.19 -22.74 -24.10
CA LEU A 604 -37.30 -23.69 -24.78
C LEU A 604 -37.90 -24.17 -26.11
N LYS A 605 -39.21 -24.39 -26.17
CA LYS A 605 -39.94 -24.71 -27.40
C LYS A 605 -39.86 -23.60 -28.47
N ARG A 606 -39.78 -22.34 -28.03
CA ARG A 606 -39.66 -21.16 -28.91
C ARG A 606 -38.23 -20.98 -29.42
N TRP A 607 -37.24 -21.28 -28.59
CA TRP A 607 -35.81 -21.26 -28.94
C TRP A 607 -35.33 -22.55 -29.59
N LYS A 608 -36.20 -23.57 -29.71
CA LYS A 608 -35.89 -24.87 -30.32
C LYS A 608 -35.16 -24.74 -31.65
N ARG A 609 -35.53 -23.77 -32.50
CA ARG A 609 -34.90 -23.58 -33.82
C ARG A 609 -33.47 -23.04 -33.70
N ASP A 610 -33.23 -22.12 -32.77
CA ASP A 610 -31.91 -21.50 -32.55
C ASP A 610 -30.99 -22.46 -31.77
N LEU A 611 -31.52 -23.16 -30.77
CA LEU A 611 -30.84 -24.24 -30.04
C LEU A 611 -30.42 -25.37 -30.99
N VAL A 612 -31.34 -25.87 -31.82
CA VAL A 612 -31.04 -26.88 -32.85
C VAL A 612 -29.94 -26.36 -33.76
N SER A 613 -30.06 -25.13 -34.29
CA SER A 613 -29.03 -24.53 -35.16
C SER A 613 -27.65 -24.44 -34.51
N ILE A 614 -27.56 -24.12 -33.21
CA ILE A 614 -26.30 -24.06 -32.47
C ILE A 614 -25.70 -25.46 -32.32
N THR A 615 -26.51 -26.45 -31.92
CA THR A 615 -26.05 -27.84 -31.75
C THR A 615 -25.73 -28.60 -33.04
N THR A 616 -26.45 -28.38 -34.14
CA THR A 616 -26.11 -29.02 -35.44
C THR A 616 -24.78 -28.52 -36.02
N ASN A 617 -24.28 -27.37 -35.56
CA ASN A 617 -22.99 -26.84 -36.00
C ASN A 617 -21.81 -27.34 -35.16
N TYR A 618 -22.05 -28.03 -34.03
CA TYR A 618 -20.99 -28.37 -33.06
C TYR A 618 -20.95 -29.85 -32.63
N VAL A 619 -21.92 -30.70 -32.99
CA VAL A 619 -21.99 -32.09 -32.50
C VAL A 619 -22.26 -33.06 -33.65
N GLU A 620 -21.38 -34.06 -33.82
CA GLU A 620 -21.66 -35.20 -34.70
C GLU A 620 -22.85 -36.00 -34.17
N SER A 621 -23.70 -36.45 -35.09
CA SER A 621 -25.08 -36.89 -34.90
C SER A 621 -25.37 -38.07 -33.94
N PHE A 622 -24.37 -38.60 -33.22
CA PHE A 622 -24.50 -39.87 -32.48
C PHE A 622 -24.92 -39.76 -31.00
N GLU A 623 -24.81 -38.60 -30.36
CA GLU A 623 -25.11 -38.45 -28.91
C GLU A 623 -26.52 -37.92 -28.63
N TYR A 624 -27.21 -37.41 -29.66
CA TYR A 624 -28.51 -36.73 -29.54
C TYR A 624 -29.63 -37.62 -29.02
N GLU A 625 -29.63 -38.90 -29.41
CA GLU A 625 -30.69 -39.86 -29.07
C GLU A 625 -30.60 -40.29 -27.60
N ARG A 626 -29.38 -40.44 -27.08
CA ARG A 626 -29.13 -40.87 -25.69
C ARG A 626 -29.46 -39.78 -24.67
N PHE A 627 -29.07 -38.54 -24.97
CA PHE A 627 -29.36 -37.37 -24.14
C PHE A 627 -30.86 -37.06 -24.07
N PHE A 628 -31.56 -37.18 -25.20
CA PHE A 628 -33.00 -36.90 -25.26
C PHE A 628 -33.83 -38.01 -24.59
N ILE A 629 -33.37 -39.28 -24.64
CA ILE A 629 -33.98 -40.42 -23.93
C ILE A 629 -33.77 -40.30 -22.42
N MET A 630 -32.59 -39.88 -21.94
CA MET A 630 -32.37 -39.59 -20.51
C MET A 630 -33.25 -38.44 -20.01
N TRP A 631 -33.39 -37.38 -20.81
CA TRP A 631 -34.24 -36.22 -20.47
C TRP A 631 -35.74 -36.56 -20.40
N LEU A 632 -36.21 -37.52 -21.21
CA LEU A 632 -37.60 -37.98 -21.19
C LEU A 632 -37.89 -39.04 -20.10
N ASN A 633 -36.89 -39.80 -19.66
CA ASN A 633 -37.10 -40.90 -18.71
C ASN A 633 -37.08 -40.48 -17.23
N GLU A 634 -36.47 -39.36 -16.85
CA GLU A 634 -36.53 -38.86 -15.47
C GLU A 634 -37.67 -37.85 -15.27
N LYS A 635 -38.91 -38.35 -15.23
CA LYS A 635 -40.00 -37.88 -14.35
C LYS A 635 -41.27 -38.72 -14.56
N SER A 636 -41.35 -39.83 -13.83
CA SER A 636 -42.54 -40.68 -13.73
C SER A 636 -43.61 -40.18 -12.76
N ASN A 637 -43.54 -38.92 -12.28
CA ASN A 637 -44.57 -38.36 -11.41
C ASN A 637 -45.17 -37.07 -11.98
N GLY A 638 -46.25 -37.23 -12.76
CA GLY A 638 -47.30 -36.23 -12.88
C GLY A 638 -47.33 -35.33 -14.12
N ILE A 639 -47.40 -35.90 -15.33
CA ILE A 639 -47.85 -35.17 -16.54
C ILE A 639 -48.88 -36.02 -17.30
N ASP A 640 -49.94 -35.36 -17.77
CA ASP A 640 -51.05 -35.92 -18.55
C ASP A 640 -50.59 -36.40 -19.95
N TRP A 641 -50.86 -37.68 -20.26
CA TRP A 641 -50.50 -38.36 -21.50
C TRP A 641 -51.08 -37.71 -22.76
N CYS A 642 -52.08 -36.85 -22.63
CA CYS A 642 -52.64 -36.09 -23.76
C CYS A 642 -51.65 -35.09 -24.39
N GLU A 643 -50.68 -34.54 -23.66
CA GLU A 643 -49.68 -33.63 -24.23
C GLU A 643 -48.55 -34.37 -24.98
N VAL A 644 -48.21 -35.60 -24.58
CA VAL A 644 -47.16 -36.43 -25.22
C VAL A 644 -47.58 -36.88 -26.64
N SER A 645 -48.88 -37.17 -26.83
CA SER A 645 -49.48 -37.48 -28.12
C SER A 645 -49.25 -36.38 -29.18
N SER A 646 -49.28 -35.11 -28.76
CA SER A 646 -49.13 -33.96 -29.67
C SER A 646 -47.70 -33.79 -30.24
N CYS A 647 -46.69 -34.33 -29.56
CA CYS A 647 -45.29 -34.30 -30.01
C CYS A 647 -44.93 -35.47 -30.95
N ARG A 648 -45.65 -36.60 -30.88
CA ARG A 648 -45.41 -37.78 -31.73
C ARG A 648 -45.51 -37.46 -33.23
N LYS A 649 -46.45 -36.60 -33.61
CA LYS A 649 -46.70 -36.22 -35.03
C LYS A 649 -45.58 -35.34 -35.59
N ALA A 650 -45.03 -34.43 -34.77
CA ALA A 650 -43.90 -33.59 -35.14
C ALA A 650 -42.59 -34.40 -35.24
N VAL A 651 -42.37 -35.33 -34.31
CA VAL A 651 -41.20 -36.24 -34.30
C VAL A 651 -41.22 -37.18 -35.51
N ALA A 652 -42.37 -37.78 -35.83
CA ALA A 652 -42.52 -38.61 -37.03
C ALA A 652 -42.34 -37.80 -38.33
N MET A 653 -42.71 -36.52 -38.35
CA MET A 653 -42.45 -35.60 -39.48
C MET A 653 -40.97 -35.26 -39.63
N THR A 654 -40.26 -35.01 -38.52
CA THR A 654 -38.81 -34.75 -38.52
C THR A 654 -38.02 -35.97 -39.01
N PHE A 655 -38.38 -37.18 -38.59
CA PHE A 655 -37.78 -38.41 -39.10
C PHE A 655 -38.09 -38.68 -40.59
N LYS A 656 -39.28 -38.30 -41.07
CA LYS A 656 -39.66 -38.40 -42.50
C LYS A 656 -38.94 -37.40 -43.41
N MET A 657 -38.57 -36.22 -42.89
CA MET A 657 -37.89 -35.18 -43.66
C MET A 657 -36.39 -35.45 -43.86
N LEU A 658 -35.78 -36.34 -43.08
CA LEU A 658 -34.33 -36.59 -43.10
C LEU A 658 -33.85 -37.65 -44.13
N LYS A 659 -34.69 -38.07 -45.09
CA LYS A 659 -34.36 -39.05 -46.17
C LYS A 659 -33.39 -40.15 -45.71
N PHE A 660 -33.87 -41.08 -44.90
CA PHE A 660 -33.19 -42.37 -44.74
C PHE A 660 -33.67 -43.34 -45.83
N ASP A 661 -32.78 -43.70 -46.75
CA ASP A 661 -32.98 -44.86 -47.61
C ASP A 661 -32.92 -46.15 -46.78
N GLN A 662 -33.74 -47.11 -47.19
CA GLN A 662 -33.98 -48.38 -46.53
C GLN A 662 -32.71 -49.23 -46.34
N ILE A 663 -32.19 -49.36 -45.11
CA ILE A 663 -31.42 -50.54 -44.70
C ILE A 663 -31.79 -50.96 -43.26
N ARG A 664 -32.41 -52.15 -43.18
CA ARG A 664 -32.55 -53.08 -42.04
C ARG A 664 -33.28 -52.61 -40.77
N ILE A 665 -34.61 -52.56 -40.86
CA ILE A 665 -35.51 -52.94 -39.76
C ILE A 665 -35.72 -54.46 -39.86
N ALA A 666 -34.88 -55.26 -39.19
CA ALA A 666 -35.11 -56.71 -39.06
C ALA A 666 -34.40 -57.37 -37.87
N LYS A 667 -33.83 -56.63 -36.92
CA LYS A 667 -33.15 -57.22 -35.74
C LYS A 667 -33.41 -56.48 -34.41
N MET A 668 -34.53 -55.78 -34.28
CA MET A 668 -34.93 -55.16 -33.00
C MET A 668 -35.88 -56.01 -32.16
N ASP A 669 -36.47 -57.09 -32.70
CA ASP A 669 -37.42 -57.91 -31.94
C ASP A 669 -36.77 -59.01 -31.08
N ASP A 670 -35.47 -59.28 -31.23
CA ASP A 670 -34.79 -60.37 -30.50
C ASP A 670 -34.03 -59.93 -29.24
N VAL A 671 -33.87 -58.62 -29.00
CA VAL A 671 -33.18 -58.10 -27.80
C VAL A 671 -34.16 -57.75 -26.67
N PHE A 672 -35.46 -57.66 -26.96
CA PHE A 672 -36.46 -57.23 -25.98
C PHE A 672 -37.04 -58.36 -25.11
N TRP A 673 -36.64 -59.63 -25.31
CA TRP A 673 -37.22 -60.77 -24.57
C TRP A 673 -36.22 -61.72 -23.89
N LYS A 674 -34.97 -61.30 -23.68
CA LYS A 674 -34.01 -62.04 -22.83
C LYS A 674 -33.20 -61.08 -21.95
N ASN A 675 -33.79 -60.68 -20.82
CA ASN A 675 -33.10 -60.60 -19.53
C ASN A 675 -34.07 -60.06 -18.48
N GLU A 676 -34.97 -60.94 -18.04
CA GLU A 676 -35.59 -60.81 -16.73
C GLU A 676 -35.18 -62.06 -15.92
N ARG A 677 -34.66 -61.81 -14.72
CA ARG A 677 -34.23 -62.72 -13.63
C ARG A 677 -32.74 -63.08 -13.56
N GLY A 678 -32.13 -62.59 -12.47
CA GLY A 678 -30.86 -63.07 -11.92
C GLY A 678 -30.22 -62.07 -10.95
N LEU A 679 -30.75 -62.00 -9.72
CA LEU A 679 -30.04 -61.40 -8.57
C LEU A 679 -28.80 -62.25 -8.24
N GLU A 680 -27.64 -61.63 -8.00
CA GLU A 680 -26.96 -61.60 -6.68
C GLU A 680 -25.50 -61.07 -6.72
N HIS A 681 -25.20 -60.30 -5.67
CA HIS A 681 -23.91 -60.02 -5.00
C HIS A 681 -22.86 -59.02 -5.53
N HIS A 682 -22.76 -57.91 -4.77
CA HIS A 682 -21.57 -57.22 -4.25
C HIS A 682 -20.21 -57.79 -4.65
N TRP A 683 -19.29 -56.93 -5.13
CA TRP A 683 -17.83 -56.88 -4.88
C TRP A 683 -17.10 -55.86 -5.81
N ALA A 684 -17.82 -55.00 -6.55
CA ALA A 684 -17.19 -54.09 -7.52
C ALA A 684 -16.72 -52.71 -6.97
N TYR A 685 -17.20 -52.25 -5.81
CA TYR A 685 -16.87 -50.88 -5.34
C TYR A 685 -15.48 -50.76 -4.68
N GLY A 686 -14.92 -51.87 -4.19
CA GLY A 686 -13.58 -51.88 -3.58
C GLY A 686 -12.44 -51.88 -4.60
N ILE A 687 -12.64 -52.51 -5.76
CA ILE A 687 -11.60 -52.64 -6.80
C ILE A 687 -11.43 -51.31 -7.55
N SER A 688 -12.50 -50.54 -7.75
CA SER A 688 -12.44 -49.21 -8.40
C SER A 688 -11.67 -48.20 -7.56
N LYS A 689 -11.88 -48.17 -6.23
CA LYS A 689 -11.12 -47.27 -5.34
C LYS A 689 -9.65 -47.65 -5.25
N LEU A 690 -9.34 -48.95 -5.20
CA LEU A 690 -7.94 -49.42 -5.19
C LEU A 690 -7.24 -49.14 -6.52
N ALA A 691 -7.94 -49.28 -7.66
CA ALA A 691 -7.41 -48.94 -8.97
C ALA A 691 -7.12 -47.43 -9.10
N ILE A 692 -7.98 -46.56 -8.55
CA ILE A 692 -7.75 -45.11 -8.54
C ILE A 692 -6.54 -44.76 -7.68
N TYR A 693 -6.40 -45.33 -6.47
CA TYR A 693 -5.23 -45.07 -5.63
C TYR A 693 -3.92 -45.61 -6.24
N ILE A 694 -3.95 -46.77 -6.90
CA ILE A 694 -2.78 -47.33 -7.60
C ILE A 694 -2.41 -46.46 -8.80
N SER A 695 -3.38 -45.99 -9.60
CA SER A 695 -3.13 -45.09 -10.73
C SER A 695 -2.56 -43.73 -10.28
N SER A 696 -3.13 -43.13 -9.22
CA SER A 696 -2.60 -41.87 -8.66
C SER A 696 -1.19 -42.04 -8.07
N PHE A 697 -0.89 -43.20 -7.47
CA PHE A 697 0.44 -43.50 -6.94
C PHE A 697 1.48 -43.76 -8.05
N VAL A 698 1.09 -44.40 -9.15
CA VAL A 698 1.94 -44.60 -10.34
C VAL A 698 2.22 -43.28 -11.06
N ILE A 699 1.24 -42.37 -11.14
CA ILE A 699 1.43 -41.01 -11.68
C ILE A 699 2.37 -40.20 -10.79
N PHE A 700 2.20 -40.26 -9.47
CA PHE A 700 3.10 -39.61 -8.51
C PHE A 700 4.55 -40.12 -8.62
N LEU A 701 4.75 -41.43 -8.69
CA LEU A 701 6.08 -42.03 -8.88
C LEU A 701 6.72 -41.66 -10.24
N SER A 702 5.90 -41.54 -11.30
CA SER A 702 6.37 -41.12 -12.62
C SER A 702 6.80 -39.65 -12.65
N LEU A 703 6.09 -38.77 -11.93
CA LEU A 703 6.45 -37.37 -11.74
C LEU A 703 7.72 -37.21 -10.91
N VAL A 704 7.88 -37.97 -9.83
CA VAL A 704 9.11 -37.99 -9.01
C VAL A 704 10.30 -38.54 -9.82
N TYR A 705 10.11 -39.58 -10.64
CA TYR A 705 11.14 -40.10 -11.53
C TYR A 705 11.57 -39.09 -12.60
N TYR A 706 10.63 -38.36 -13.19
CA TYR A 706 10.92 -37.29 -14.15
C TYR A 706 11.66 -36.12 -13.51
N PHE A 707 11.26 -35.71 -12.30
CA PHE A 707 11.93 -34.62 -11.56
C PHE A 707 13.34 -35.00 -11.14
N THR A 708 13.55 -36.21 -10.62
CA THR A 708 14.88 -36.69 -10.22
C THR A 708 15.81 -36.94 -11.41
N SER A 709 15.29 -37.43 -12.55
CA SER A 709 16.08 -37.59 -13.79
C SER A 709 16.43 -36.24 -14.44
N GLY A 710 15.51 -35.27 -14.41
CA GLY A 710 15.76 -33.90 -14.86
C GLY A 710 16.77 -33.16 -13.96
N PHE A 711 16.69 -33.36 -12.65
CA PHE A 711 17.63 -32.78 -11.68
C PHE A 711 19.04 -33.40 -11.80
N ALA A 712 19.14 -34.71 -12.06
CA ALA A 712 20.43 -35.38 -12.30
C ALA A 712 21.10 -34.96 -13.62
N GLN A 713 20.32 -34.60 -14.65
CA GLN A 713 20.86 -34.01 -15.88
C GLN A 713 21.30 -32.54 -15.69
N PHE A 714 20.61 -31.80 -14.82
CA PHE A 714 20.97 -30.41 -14.51
C PHE A 714 22.25 -30.30 -13.66
N VAL A 715 22.52 -31.28 -12.78
CA VAL A 715 23.74 -31.31 -11.95
C VAL A 715 24.99 -31.79 -12.72
N ASN A 716 24.84 -32.43 -13.89
CA ASN A 716 25.97 -32.89 -14.73
C ASN A 716 26.34 -31.91 -15.88
N LEU A 717 25.73 -30.73 -15.94
CA LEU A 717 26.04 -29.67 -16.91
C LEU A 717 26.67 -28.42 -16.25
N GLY A 718 27.18 -28.56 -15.03
CA GLY A 718 28.00 -27.57 -14.32
C GLY A 718 29.47 -27.98 -14.27
#